data_AF-A0A2S7NNF8-F1
#
_entry.id   AF-A0A2S7NNF8-F1
#
_cell.length_a   1.000
_cell.length_b   1.000
_cell.length_c   1.000
_cell.angle_alpha   90.00
_cell.angle_beta   90.00
_cell.angle_gamma   90.00
#
_symmetry.space_group_name_H-M   'P 1'
#
loop_
_entity.id
_entity.type
_entity.pdbx_description
1 polymer ?
#
loop_
_entity_poly.entity_id
_entity_poly.type
_entity_poly.pdbx_seq_one_letter_code
_entity_poly.pdbx_strand_id
1 'polypeptide(L)'
;MIQDCNYGEVIDRMAVNFHDIPEDTVPWDVTQTVTATDPPRRLKLCRYCESIMVGLANLQILKARGFTICSAPDDSNANTGCSLRAIALAAIDAWKLENAETYRKKRDLRVTVNVHSKDWRRGSFYDVCQIALDYVWEDGWKSRLTEFEVYAYPHNKAAEYVSTRPVIQDAVSDQAFTKIKYWINDCLQNHTACPEFEQNPLPTRVLEVIAADGSQAIRVYKTHGKREKYAALSYCWGGPQSIVLKNGNKSQLETGIQLDTLPQTLQDAILVTRQLGLRFLWVDAMCIIQDSSDDKVRELKVMAQTYRNALITISAACSRSSRDGFLRPREPRKSAYPQFVLPYCAWGSEGDQPGASQIGTVILREGVFHDASKEPINRRAWTLQERLLSPRVVIYGTHELLWQCQHGQCIAGGTGMSLDKATQRLPEAFFTPTQSVSEEDFHYSWTDTVIDYTSREVSFETDRLVALSAIASEFQRIAGYHQYLAGLWRDNLPSSLMWIVDPSIGQALRPRPSTYVAPSWSWASTNGTVAFGHSNWSDDKPRAEILRCETMLKDPVQLTGEVVSGFLEIRGPLREAAWAAPSTLLMTHDPTSEPVGKVWMDANEEKPRVVYCLRLYTKTGLVLVPGKPDGPFTRIGTFEIYDEGPPDHRICICDDWFHGVEMQNVVIE
;
A
#
# COMPACT_ATOMS: atom_id res chain seq x y z
N MET A 1 -1.49 -20.62 -38.44
CA MET A 1 -1.79 -22.05 -38.27
C MET A 1 -1.61 -22.36 -36.79
N ILE A 2 -2.75 -22.51 -36.13
CA ILE A 2 -2.94 -22.96 -34.73
C ILE A 2 -2.81 -24.50 -34.72
N GLN A 3 -2.60 -25.08 -33.53
CA GLN A 3 -2.60 -26.52 -33.14
C GLN A 3 -1.19 -27.08 -32.90
N ASP A 4 -0.86 -27.81 -31.83
CA ASP A 4 -1.55 -28.23 -30.62
C ASP A 4 -0.42 -28.60 -29.64
N CYS A 5 -0.38 -28.05 -28.43
CA CYS A 5 0.39 -28.62 -27.32
C CYS A 5 -0.46 -28.51 -26.06
N ASN A 6 -1.16 -29.60 -25.80
CA ASN A 6 -2.11 -29.79 -24.72
C ASN A 6 -1.37 -29.85 -23.37
N TYR A 7 -1.25 -28.72 -22.66
CA TYR A 7 -0.66 -28.64 -21.31
C TYR A 7 -1.57 -29.21 -20.20
N GLY A 8 -2.74 -29.78 -20.56
CA GLY A 8 -3.70 -30.33 -19.60
C GLY A 8 -3.37 -31.74 -19.07
N GLU A 9 -2.72 -32.62 -19.85
CA GLU A 9 -2.61 -34.05 -19.48
C GLU A 9 -1.46 -34.39 -18.51
N VAL A 10 -0.51 -33.48 -18.26
CA VAL A 10 0.62 -33.73 -17.34
C VAL A 10 0.26 -33.42 -15.88
N ILE A 11 -0.75 -32.58 -15.65
CA ILE A 11 -1.17 -32.15 -14.30
C ILE A 11 -2.01 -33.23 -13.59
N ASP A 12 -2.78 -34.05 -14.34
CA ASP A 12 -3.63 -35.09 -13.74
C ASP A 12 -2.86 -36.32 -13.20
N ARG A 13 -1.56 -36.47 -13.51
CA ARG A 13 -0.76 -37.62 -13.04
C ARG A 13 0.00 -37.37 -11.73
N MET A 14 -0.09 -36.17 -11.13
CA MET A 14 0.62 -35.83 -9.88
C MET A 14 -0.29 -35.67 -8.64
N ALA A 15 -1.60 -35.94 -8.75
CA ALA A 15 -2.49 -35.99 -7.59
C ALA A 15 -2.40 -37.36 -6.91
N VAL A 16 -1.55 -37.50 -5.90
CA VAL A 16 -1.63 -38.64 -4.97
C VAL A 16 -2.67 -38.31 -3.90
N ASN A 17 -3.81 -39.01 -3.93
CA ASN A 17 -4.80 -39.01 -2.85
C ASN A 17 -4.21 -39.73 -1.63
N PHE A 18 -3.98 -39.00 -0.53
CA PHE A 18 -3.49 -39.57 0.73
C PHE A 18 -4.66 -40.02 1.61
N HIS A 19 -5.11 -41.26 1.43
CA HIS A 19 -6.01 -41.91 2.39
C HIS A 19 -5.53 -43.24 2.98
N ASP A 20 -4.38 -43.79 2.60
CA ASP A 20 -4.00 -45.13 3.10
C ASP A 20 -2.49 -45.30 3.35
N ILE A 21 -2.00 -45.14 4.59
CA ILE A 21 -0.83 -45.89 5.14
C ILE A 21 -0.97 -46.06 6.67
N PRO A 22 -0.79 -47.27 7.26
CA PRO A 22 -1.06 -47.55 8.68
C PRO A 22 0.12 -47.28 9.64
N GLU A 23 -0.25 -47.02 10.90
CA GLU A 23 0.61 -46.87 12.08
C GLU A 23 1.16 -48.22 12.57
N ASP A 24 2.32 -48.18 13.25
CA ASP A 24 2.96 -49.22 14.09
C ASP A 24 4.10 -50.07 13.49
N THR A 25 5.33 -49.84 13.99
CA THR A 25 6.28 -50.86 14.52
C THR A 25 7.56 -50.26 15.14
N VAL A 26 7.57 -50.00 16.47
CA VAL A 26 8.42 -50.55 17.59
C VAL A 26 9.95 -50.85 17.36
N PRO A 27 10.92 -50.89 18.34
CA PRO A 27 11.08 -50.41 19.76
C PRO A 27 12.42 -49.69 20.15
N TRP A 28 12.40 -49.01 21.34
CA TRP A 28 13.34 -48.78 22.49
C TRP A 28 14.85 -49.23 22.39
N ASP A 29 15.88 -48.58 22.98
CA ASP A 29 16.06 -48.22 24.41
C ASP A 29 17.43 -47.49 24.73
N VAL A 30 17.52 -46.84 25.92
CA VAL A 30 18.71 -46.47 26.77
C VAL A 30 19.49 -45.11 26.64
N THR A 31 19.07 -44.15 27.49
CA THR A 31 19.74 -43.19 28.44
C THR A 31 21.13 -42.51 28.21
N GLN A 32 21.19 -41.17 28.43
CA GLN A 32 21.86 -40.52 29.58
C GLN A 32 21.63 -38.98 29.70
N THR A 33 21.78 -38.48 30.94
CA THR A 33 21.24 -37.25 31.56
C THR A 33 22.26 -36.10 31.66
N VAL A 34 21.90 -34.82 31.43
CA VAL A 34 22.48 -33.62 32.12
C VAL A 34 21.48 -32.44 32.18
N THR A 35 21.51 -31.75 33.31
CA THR A 35 20.58 -30.77 33.91
C THR A 35 20.66 -29.30 33.45
N ALA A 36 19.46 -28.72 33.26
CA ALA A 36 18.90 -27.38 33.62
C ALA A 36 19.72 -26.08 33.55
N THR A 37 19.20 -25.08 32.83
CA THR A 37 18.53 -23.86 33.38
C THR A 37 18.12 -22.89 32.24
N ASP A 38 16.84 -22.52 32.18
CA ASP A 38 16.15 -21.64 31.18
C ASP A 38 16.42 -20.14 31.47
N PRO A 39 16.39 -19.13 30.54
CA PRO A 39 15.38 -18.81 29.48
C PRO A 39 15.99 -18.29 28.12
N PRO A 40 15.28 -17.69 27.12
CA PRO A 40 13.86 -17.66 26.73
C PRO A 40 13.59 -18.42 25.40
N ARG A 41 12.29 -18.64 25.08
CA ARG A 41 11.74 -19.37 23.91
C ARG A 41 12.24 -18.92 22.53
N ARG A 42 13.48 -19.30 22.19
CA ARG A 42 13.97 -19.31 20.80
C ARG A 42 13.39 -20.54 20.10
N LEU A 43 12.95 -20.39 18.85
CA LEU A 43 12.78 -21.51 17.92
C LEU A 43 14.06 -22.37 17.99
N LYS A 44 14.04 -23.50 18.71
CA LYS A 44 15.15 -24.45 18.75
C LYS A 44 15.17 -25.13 17.39
N LEU A 45 15.82 -24.51 16.41
CA LEU A 45 16.30 -25.21 15.23
C LEU A 45 17.15 -26.39 15.71
N CYS A 46 17.02 -27.54 15.03
CA CYS A 46 17.81 -28.72 15.31
C CYS A 46 19.29 -28.35 15.52
N ARG A 47 19.91 -28.84 16.59
CA ARG A 47 21.34 -28.60 16.92
C ARG A 47 22.32 -29.10 15.84
N TYR A 48 21.81 -29.71 14.76
CA TYR A 48 22.54 -30.39 13.68
C TYR A 48 22.19 -29.89 12.26
N CYS A 49 21.61 -28.69 12.10
CA CYS A 49 21.32 -28.12 10.77
C CYS A 49 22.56 -27.77 9.90
N GLU A 50 23.75 -28.30 10.19
CA GLU A 50 24.92 -28.23 9.31
C GLU A 50 25.04 -29.42 8.34
N SER A 51 24.23 -30.48 8.49
CA SER A 51 24.26 -31.62 7.56
C SER A 51 22.96 -32.43 7.60
N ILE A 52 22.25 -32.55 6.47
CA ILE A 52 20.99 -33.30 6.44
C ILE A 52 20.78 -33.97 5.04
N MET A 53 20.33 -35.24 4.99
CA MET A 53 20.31 -36.13 3.80
C MET A 53 18.93 -36.34 3.15
N VAL A 54 18.86 -36.66 1.85
CA VAL A 54 17.60 -36.83 1.08
C VAL A 54 17.27 -38.32 0.87
N GLY A 55 15.98 -38.71 0.90
CA GLY A 55 15.53 -40.06 0.59
C GLY A 55 15.85 -40.52 -0.84
N LEU A 56 16.26 -41.80 -0.97
CA LEU A 56 16.81 -42.43 -2.18
C LEU A 56 15.97 -42.30 -3.47
N ALA A 57 14.64 -42.16 -3.36
CA ALA A 57 13.75 -42.03 -4.52
C ALA A 57 13.96 -40.73 -5.32
N ASN A 58 14.33 -39.62 -4.66
CA ASN A 58 14.57 -38.33 -5.32
C ASN A 58 15.99 -38.23 -5.92
N LEU A 59 16.95 -39.03 -5.41
CA LEU A 59 18.33 -39.07 -5.91
C LEU A 59 18.46 -39.75 -7.28
N GLN A 60 17.60 -40.73 -7.59
CA GLN A 60 17.65 -41.44 -8.89
C GLN A 60 17.14 -40.58 -10.05
N ILE A 61 16.14 -39.72 -9.82
CA ILE A 61 15.63 -38.80 -10.84
C ILE A 61 16.70 -37.77 -11.24
N LEU A 62 17.48 -37.29 -10.27
CA LEU A 62 18.55 -36.32 -10.49
C LEU A 62 19.80 -36.96 -11.14
N LYS A 63 20.14 -38.21 -10.78
CA LYS A 63 21.20 -38.97 -11.48
C LYS A 63 20.82 -39.32 -12.93
N ALA A 64 19.56 -39.68 -13.18
CA ALA A 64 19.06 -39.97 -14.53
C ALA A 64 19.09 -38.76 -15.49
N ARG A 65 19.21 -37.54 -14.95
CA ARG A 65 19.32 -36.29 -15.70
C ARG A 65 20.77 -35.76 -15.84
N GLY A 66 21.78 -36.56 -15.47
CA GLY A 66 23.19 -36.29 -15.79
C GLY A 66 23.95 -35.39 -14.80
N PHE A 67 23.48 -35.26 -13.56
CA PHE A 67 24.14 -34.42 -12.54
C PHE A 67 25.12 -35.23 -11.66
N THR A 68 26.32 -34.67 -11.44
CA THR A 68 27.35 -35.20 -10.51
C THR A 68 27.24 -34.49 -9.17
N ILE A 69 27.12 -35.24 -8.06
CA ILE A 69 26.96 -34.70 -6.70
C ILE A 69 28.23 -35.00 -5.91
N CYS A 70 28.89 -33.98 -5.34
CA CYS A 70 30.01 -34.16 -4.43
C CYS A 70 29.52 -34.48 -3.01
N SER A 71 30.01 -35.58 -2.43
CA SER A 71 29.84 -35.93 -1.02
C SER A 71 30.98 -35.35 -0.17
N ALA A 72 30.68 -34.84 1.02
CA ALA A 72 31.70 -34.64 2.05
C ALA A 72 32.19 -36.00 2.57
N PRO A 73 33.45 -36.12 2.99
CA PRO A 73 34.01 -37.37 3.52
C PRO A 73 33.50 -37.58 4.94
N ASP A 74 32.66 -38.59 5.14
CA ASP A 74 32.69 -39.55 6.25
C ASP A 74 31.31 -40.21 6.42
N ASP A 75 31.26 -41.48 6.00
CA ASP A 75 30.17 -42.41 6.18
C ASP A 75 30.09 -42.84 7.66
N SER A 76 29.14 -42.29 8.43
CA SER A 76 28.66 -42.96 9.66
C SER A 76 27.28 -42.52 10.18
N ASN A 77 26.62 -41.51 9.62
CA ASN A 77 25.31 -41.03 10.12
C ASN A 77 24.21 -41.02 9.05
N ALA A 78 24.02 -42.15 8.37
CA ALA A 78 23.19 -42.27 7.17
C ALA A 78 21.64 -42.22 7.37
N ASN A 79 21.10 -41.75 8.51
CA ASN A 79 19.68 -41.91 8.85
C ASN A 79 18.87 -40.62 9.17
N THR A 80 19.18 -39.45 8.60
CA THR A 80 18.40 -38.21 8.89
C THR A 80 18.02 -37.37 7.66
N GLY A 81 16.70 -37.31 7.39
CA GLY A 81 16.01 -36.76 6.21
C GLY A 81 15.86 -35.21 6.13
N CYS A 82 16.35 -34.56 5.05
CA CYS A 82 16.27 -33.13 4.76
C CYS A 82 15.42 -32.83 3.54
N SER A 83 14.41 -32.01 3.74
CA SER A 83 13.57 -31.47 2.67
C SER A 83 13.93 -30.02 2.28
N LEU A 84 14.70 -29.30 3.11
CA LEU A 84 15.17 -27.91 2.84
C LEU A 84 16.21 -27.83 1.71
N ARG A 85 17.13 -28.79 1.60
CA ARG A 85 18.11 -28.85 0.50
C ARG A 85 17.43 -29.09 -0.84
N ALA A 86 16.38 -29.92 -0.88
CA ALA A 86 15.60 -30.16 -2.09
C ALA A 86 14.87 -28.90 -2.55
N ILE A 87 14.31 -28.12 -1.61
CA ILE A 87 13.70 -26.81 -1.88
C ILE A 87 14.73 -25.81 -2.39
N ALA A 88 15.90 -25.72 -1.73
CA ALA A 88 16.98 -24.86 -2.17
C ALA A 88 17.44 -25.22 -3.59
N LEU A 89 17.64 -26.51 -3.90
CA LEU A 89 18.02 -26.97 -5.23
C LEU A 89 16.94 -26.68 -6.29
N ALA A 90 15.66 -26.92 -5.98
CA ALA A 90 14.56 -26.60 -6.89
C ALA A 90 14.43 -25.09 -7.16
N ALA A 91 14.60 -24.26 -6.12
CA ALA A 91 14.56 -22.81 -6.24
C ALA A 91 15.73 -22.28 -7.09
N ILE A 92 16.94 -22.82 -6.85
CA ILE A 92 18.14 -22.54 -7.64
C ILE A 92 17.94 -22.95 -9.10
N ASP A 93 17.37 -24.13 -9.39
CA ASP A 93 17.22 -24.63 -10.76
C ASP A 93 16.18 -23.85 -11.57
N ALA A 94 15.06 -23.46 -10.97
CA ALA A 94 14.11 -22.54 -11.58
C ALA A 94 14.73 -21.16 -11.85
N TRP A 95 15.52 -20.62 -10.92
CA TRP A 95 16.22 -19.35 -11.14
C TRP A 95 17.27 -19.44 -12.26
N LYS A 96 18.03 -20.54 -12.34
CA LYS A 96 18.99 -20.79 -13.43
C LYS A 96 18.33 -20.81 -14.80
N LEU A 97 17.11 -21.35 -14.90
CA LEU A 97 16.34 -21.37 -16.14
C LEU A 97 15.98 -19.95 -16.60
N GLU A 98 15.62 -19.07 -15.66
CA GLU A 98 15.27 -17.67 -15.95
C GLU A 98 16.48 -16.75 -16.13
N ASN A 99 17.66 -17.10 -15.59
CA ASN A 99 18.85 -16.25 -15.52
C ASN A 99 20.11 -16.92 -16.11
N ALA A 100 19.95 -17.73 -17.15
CA ALA A 100 21.00 -18.60 -17.71
C ALA A 100 22.28 -17.85 -18.14
N GLU A 101 22.17 -16.62 -18.65
CA GLU A 101 23.34 -15.79 -19.02
C GLU A 101 24.12 -15.29 -17.80
N THR A 102 23.43 -14.89 -16.74
CA THR A 102 24.02 -14.44 -15.48
C THR A 102 24.71 -15.60 -14.76
N TYR A 103 24.08 -16.78 -14.79
CA TYR A 103 24.63 -18.00 -14.20
C TYR A 103 25.87 -18.51 -14.92
N ARG A 104 25.91 -18.49 -16.27
CA ARG A 104 27.09 -18.90 -17.05
C ARG A 104 28.36 -18.12 -16.73
N LYS A 105 28.23 -16.88 -16.25
CA LYS A 105 29.36 -15.98 -15.94
C LYS A 105 29.91 -16.15 -14.53
N LYS A 106 29.25 -16.88 -13.62
CA LYS A 106 29.57 -16.88 -12.18
C LYS A 106 29.60 -18.31 -11.63
N ARG A 107 30.80 -18.80 -11.27
CA ARG A 107 31.04 -20.25 -11.04
C ARG A 107 30.83 -20.72 -9.59
N ASP A 108 30.80 -19.81 -8.62
CA ASP A 108 30.60 -20.15 -7.21
C ASP A 108 29.27 -19.58 -6.66
N LEU A 109 28.27 -20.46 -6.55
CA LEU A 109 26.96 -20.14 -5.97
C LEU A 109 26.87 -20.74 -4.56
N ARG A 110 26.89 -19.89 -3.52
CA ARG A 110 26.56 -20.31 -2.14
C ARG A 110 25.15 -19.86 -1.79
N VAL A 111 24.29 -20.81 -1.43
CA VAL A 111 22.93 -20.53 -0.94
C VAL A 111 22.89 -20.64 0.57
N THR A 112 22.48 -19.57 1.23
CA THR A 112 22.27 -19.54 2.68
C THR A 112 20.78 -19.62 2.96
N VAL A 113 20.39 -20.50 3.89
CA VAL A 113 19.02 -20.59 4.42
C VAL A 113 18.96 -19.78 5.70
N ASN A 114 18.27 -18.65 5.69
CA ASN A 114 18.11 -17.82 6.87
C ASN A 114 16.68 -17.98 7.42
N VAL A 115 16.57 -18.43 8.67
CA VAL A 115 15.29 -18.44 9.39
C VAL A 115 15.22 -17.17 10.22
N HIS A 116 14.27 -16.31 9.88
CA HIS A 116 14.03 -15.08 10.63
C HIS A 116 12.72 -15.21 11.41
N SER A 117 12.74 -14.87 12.70
CA SER A 117 11.56 -14.40 13.42
C SER A 117 11.58 -12.87 13.35
N LYS A 118 10.76 -12.28 12.48
CA LYS A 118 10.67 -10.81 12.42
C LYS A 118 9.74 -10.33 13.53
N ASP A 119 10.35 -9.81 14.59
CA ASP A 119 9.66 -9.08 15.65
C ASP A 119 9.61 -7.60 15.24
N TRP A 120 8.56 -7.19 14.52
CA TRP A 120 8.51 -5.85 13.94
C TRP A 120 8.12 -4.83 15.02
N ARG A 121 9.12 -4.07 15.52
CA ARG A 121 8.96 -3.03 16.56
C ARG A 121 8.14 -1.79 16.13
N ARG A 122 7.29 -1.89 15.11
CA ARG A 122 6.29 -0.88 14.75
C ARG A 122 4.98 -1.57 14.36
N GLY A 123 4.25 -2.08 15.36
CA GLY A 123 2.80 -2.27 15.23
C GLY A 123 2.26 -3.57 14.62
N SER A 124 3.08 -4.59 14.35
CA SER A 124 2.59 -5.91 13.90
C SER A 124 2.91 -7.02 14.89
N PHE A 125 1.88 -7.73 15.35
CA PHE A 125 1.89 -8.71 16.44
C PHE A 125 2.29 -10.15 16.05
N TYR A 126 3.05 -10.37 14.98
CA TYR A 126 3.34 -11.74 14.55
C TYR A 126 4.84 -12.02 14.45
N ASP A 127 5.29 -13.03 15.21
CA ASP A 127 6.49 -13.80 14.92
C ASP A 127 6.32 -14.50 13.57
N VAL A 128 6.63 -13.77 12.51
CA VAL A 128 6.62 -14.31 11.16
C VAL A 128 7.87 -15.16 10.98
N CYS A 129 7.68 -16.46 10.77
CA CYS A 129 8.75 -17.38 10.39
C CYS A 129 8.90 -17.37 8.87
N GLN A 130 10.04 -16.85 8.41
CA GLN A 130 10.41 -16.80 6.99
C GLN A 130 11.70 -17.60 6.77
N ILE A 131 11.76 -18.29 5.63
CA ILE A 131 12.96 -18.96 5.14
C ILE A 131 13.44 -18.20 3.90
N ALA A 132 14.48 -17.40 4.04
CA ALA A 132 15.11 -16.74 2.92
C ALA A 132 16.20 -17.62 2.31
N LEU A 133 16.21 -17.69 0.97
CA LEU A 133 17.34 -18.20 0.20
C LEU A 133 18.11 -17.00 -0.32
N ASP A 134 19.35 -16.84 0.14
CA ASP A 134 20.23 -15.77 -0.30
C ASP A 134 21.41 -16.33 -1.08
N TYR A 135 21.79 -15.65 -2.14
CA TYR A 135 23.02 -15.86 -2.90
C TYR A 135 24.13 -14.96 -2.36
N VAL A 136 25.34 -15.50 -2.21
CA VAL A 136 26.53 -14.75 -1.81
C VAL A 136 27.46 -14.58 -3.01
N TRP A 137 27.76 -13.33 -3.36
CA TRP A 137 28.73 -12.95 -4.38
C TRP A 137 30.16 -13.25 -3.93
N GLU A 138 31.11 -13.35 -4.87
CA GLU A 138 32.53 -13.62 -4.60
C GLU A 138 33.18 -12.58 -3.67
N ASP A 139 32.70 -11.34 -3.71
CA ASP A 139 33.11 -10.21 -2.86
C ASP A 139 32.40 -10.20 -1.47
N GLY A 140 31.60 -11.21 -1.17
CA GLY A 140 30.88 -11.38 0.09
C GLY A 140 29.54 -10.66 0.19
N TRP A 141 29.14 -9.89 -0.85
CA TRP A 141 27.80 -9.30 -0.89
C TRP A 141 26.73 -10.38 -0.91
N LYS A 142 25.56 -10.13 -0.33
CA LYS A 142 24.43 -11.06 -0.36
C LYS A 142 23.27 -10.47 -1.16
N SER A 143 22.67 -11.26 -2.04
CA SER A 143 21.44 -10.91 -2.75
C SER A 143 20.38 -11.96 -2.52
N ARG A 144 19.15 -11.53 -2.23
CA ARG A 144 18.04 -12.44 -1.98
C ARG A 144 17.57 -13.10 -3.28
N LEU A 145 17.49 -14.43 -3.27
CA LEU A 145 16.95 -15.23 -4.36
C LEU A 145 15.43 -15.30 -4.27
N THR A 146 14.92 -15.78 -3.13
CA THR A 146 13.50 -15.89 -2.81
C THR A 146 13.31 -16.01 -1.31
N GLU A 147 12.10 -15.79 -0.83
CA GLU A 147 11.71 -15.93 0.57
C GLU A 147 10.47 -16.82 0.64
N PHE A 148 10.47 -17.81 1.52
CA PHE A 148 9.33 -18.68 1.78
C PHE A 148 8.69 -18.33 3.11
N GLU A 149 7.39 -18.12 3.09
CA GLU A 149 6.55 -18.05 4.29
C GLU A 149 6.35 -19.46 4.86
N VAL A 150 6.50 -19.59 6.17
CA VAL A 150 6.25 -20.85 6.88
C VAL A 150 4.94 -20.74 7.65
N TYR A 151 4.02 -21.67 7.42
CA TYR A 151 2.77 -21.77 8.19
C TYR A 151 2.43 -23.19 8.61
N ALA A 152 1.59 -23.32 9.62
CA ALA A 152 1.05 -24.59 10.10
C ALA A 152 -0.48 -24.54 10.11
N TYR A 153 -1.14 -25.68 9.84
CA TYR A 153 -2.59 -25.78 10.03
C TYR A 153 -2.95 -25.81 11.52
N PRO A 154 -4.09 -25.24 11.96
CA PRO A 154 -4.47 -25.14 13.37
C PRO A 154 -4.43 -26.46 14.16
N HIS A 155 -4.71 -27.59 13.49
CA HIS A 155 -4.75 -28.92 14.11
C HIS A 155 -3.41 -29.67 14.04
N ASN A 156 -2.37 -29.04 13.48
CA ASN A 156 -1.05 -29.65 13.35
C ASN A 156 -0.20 -29.37 14.59
N LYS A 157 0.65 -30.32 15.00
CA LYS A 157 1.58 -30.14 16.13
C LYS A 157 2.57 -28.99 15.95
N ALA A 158 2.94 -28.68 14.71
CA ALA A 158 3.75 -27.51 14.42
C ALA A 158 3.06 -26.19 14.78
N ALA A 159 1.73 -26.15 14.91
CA ALA A 159 0.96 -24.94 15.21
C ALA A 159 1.19 -24.37 16.62
N GLU A 160 1.74 -25.19 17.53
CA GLU A 160 2.18 -24.77 18.87
C GLU A 160 3.44 -23.86 18.81
N TYR A 161 4.24 -24.00 17.75
CA TYR A 161 5.55 -23.34 17.60
C TYR A 161 5.61 -22.38 16.41
N VAL A 162 4.81 -22.63 15.37
CA VAL A 162 4.65 -21.76 14.21
C VAL A 162 3.32 -21.05 14.37
N SER A 163 3.33 -19.72 14.53
CA SER A 163 2.15 -18.90 14.76
C SER A 163 1.38 -18.57 13.45
N THR A 164 2.09 -18.51 12.32
CA THR A 164 1.51 -18.25 11.00
C THR A 164 0.53 -19.35 10.60
N ARG A 165 -0.60 -18.96 9.99
CA ARG A 165 -1.64 -19.85 9.48
C ARG A 165 -1.79 -19.70 7.96
N PRO A 166 -2.33 -20.69 7.22
CA PRO A 166 -2.68 -20.51 5.81
C PRO A 166 -3.68 -19.37 5.63
N VAL A 167 -3.62 -18.70 4.48
CA VAL A 167 -4.56 -17.64 4.10
C VAL A 167 -5.99 -18.17 4.08
N ILE A 168 -6.92 -17.44 4.69
CA ILE A 168 -8.35 -17.75 4.63
C ILE A 168 -8.89 -17.44 3.22
N GLN A 169 -9.14 -18.49 2.44
CA GLN A 169 -9.65 -18.38 1.07
C GLN A 169 -11.16 -18.04 1.04
N ASP A 170 -11.94 -18.67 1.92
CA ASP A 170 -13.38 -18.43 2.02
C ASP A 170 -13.66 -17.19 2.90
N ALA A 171 -14.05 -16.11 2.23
CA ALA A 171 -14.35 -14.81 2.82
C ALA A 171 -15.61 -14.82 3.71
N VAL A 172 -16.48 -15.82 3.58
CA VAL A 172 -17.73 -15.95 4.36
C VAL A 172 -17.70 -17.07 5.39
N SER A 173 -16.56 -17.73 5.57
CA SER A 173 -16.37 -18.76 6.58
C SER A 173 -16.49 -18.22 8.01
N ASP A 174 -16.92 -19.08 8.94
CA ASP A 174 -16.92 -18.78 10.38
C ASP A 174 -15.53 -18.35 10.88
N GLN A 175 -14.49 -18.94 10.30
CA GLN A 175 -13.10 -18.58 10.60
C GLN A 175 -12.80 -17.12 10.22
N ALA A 176 -13.26 -16.66 9.04
CA ALA A 176 -13.10 -15.28 8.60
C ALA A 176 -13.80 -14.30 9.56
N PHE A 177 -15.07 -14.52 9.86
CA PHE A 177 -15.84 -13.63 10.74
C PHE A 177 -15.34 -13.66 12.18
N THR A 178 -14.90 -14.81 12.69
CA THR A 178 -14.24 -14.92 14.00
C THR A 178 -12.97 -14.08 14.04
N LYS A 179 -12.15 -14.12 12.98
CA LYS A 179 -10.93 -13.33 12.88
C LYS A 179 -11.22 -11.82 12.83
N ILE A 180 -12.23 -11.39 12.07
CA ILE A 180 -12.63 -9.97 12.01
C ILE A 180 -13.13 -9.48 13.38
N LYS A 181 -14.00 -10.25 14.05
CA LYS A 181 -14.50 -9.91 15.40
C LYS A 181 -13.36 -9.83 16.41
N TYR A 182 -12.40 -10.75 16.34
CA TYR A 182 -11.20 -10.70 17.17
C TYR A 182 -10.42 -9.40 16.96
N TRP A 183 -10.12 -9.01 15.71
CA TRP A 183 -9.40 -7.77 15.43
C TRP A 183 -10.12 -6.51 15.90
N ILE A 184 -11.45 -6.46 15.76
CA ILE A 184 -12.26 -5.36 16.29
C ILE A 184 -12.11 -5.27 17.80
N ASN A 185 -12.27 -6.39 18.52
CA ASN A 185 -12.21 -6.42 19.98
C ASN A 185 -10.81 -6.09 20.50
N ASP A 186 -9.77 -6.67 19.90
CA ASP A 186 -8.38 -6.41 20.24
C ASP A 186 -8.03 -4.93 20.07
N CYS A 187 -8.44 -4.34 18.95
CA CYS A 187 -8.26 -2.91 18.70
C CYS A 187 -8.99 -2.03 19.73
N LEU A 188 -10.21 -2.39 20.11
CA LEU A 188 -10.99 -1.63 21.08
C LEU A 188 -10.47 -1.74 22.52
N GLN A 189 -9.84 -2.86 22.86
CA GLN A 189 -9.45 -3.16 24.25
C GLN A 189 -7.97 -2.91 24.53
N ASN A 190 -7.10 -3.09 23.53
CA ASN A 190 -5.66 -3.18 23.74
C ASN A 190 -4.84 -2.10 23.00
N HIS A 191 -5.40 -1.39 22.01
CA HIS A 191 -4.64 -0.44 21.20
C HIS A 191 -4.78 1.01 21.67
N THR A 192 -3.79 1.51 22.40
CA THR A 192 -3.75 2.92 22.86
C THR A 192 -3.65 3.94 21.72
N ALA A 193 -3.05 3.55 20.59
CA ALA A 193 -2.92 4.39 19.40
C ALA A 193 -4.23 4.51 18.59
N CYS A 194 -5.22 3.66 18.88
CA CYS A 194 -6.51 3.70 18.21
C CYS A 194 -7.50 4.56 19.00
N PRO A 195 -8.41 5.29 18.34
CA PRO A 195 -9.40 6.07 19.06
C PRO A 195 -10.37 5.14 19.78
N GLU A 196 -10.68 5.50 21.02
CA GLU A 196 -11.77 4.90 21.76
C GLU A 196 -13.07 4.99 20.95
N PHE A 197 -13.89 3.95 21.05
CA PHE A 197 -15.18 3.93 20.38
C PHE A 197 -16.29 4.17 21.39
N GLU A 198 -16.85 5.37 21.38
CA GLU A 198 -18.17 5.62 21.95
C GLU A 198 -19.26 5.41 20.89
N GLN A 199 -20.51 5.20 21.31
CA GLN A 199 -21.64 5.23 20.37
C GLN A 199 -21.72 6.62 19.74
N ASN A 200 -21.16 6.78 18.54
CA ASN A 200 -21.13 8.05 17.84
C ASN A 200 -22.48 8.37 17.19
N PRO A 201 -22.77 9.65 16.89
CA PRO A 201 -23.93 10.02 16.10
C PRO A 201 -23.90 9.29 14.76
N LEU A 202 -25.02 8.67 14.40
CA LEU A 202 -25.19 8.09 13.08
C LEU A 202 -25.22 9.21 12.02
N PRO A 203 -24.80 8.92 10.78
CA PRO A 203 -25.01 9.82 9.64
C PRO A 203 -26.47 10.21 9.46
N THR A 204 -26.78 11.26 8.69
CA THR A 204 -28.16 11.73 8.46
C THR A 204 -29.12 10.59 8.06
N ARG A 205 -28.62 9.67 7.24
CA ARG A 205 -29.30 8.47 6.77
C ARG A 205 -28.34 7.29 6.81
N VAL A 206 -28.88 6.12 7.12
CA VAL A 206 -28.17 4.82 7.07
C VAL A 206 -29.10 3.79 6.45
N LEU A 207 -28.53 2.71 5.92
CA LEU A 207 -29.27 1.51 5.58
C LEU A 207 -29.46 0.69 6.85
N GLU A 208 -30.70 0.56 7.32
CA GLU A 208 -31.05 -0.42 8.33
C GLU A 208 -31.10 -1.80 7.67
N VAL A 209 -30.28 -2.74 8.15
CA VAL A 209 -30.16 -4.09 7.58
C VAL A 209 -30.71 -5.17 8.52
N ILE A 210 -31.01 -4.80 9.76
CA ILE A 210 -31.72 -5.59 10.76
C ILE A 210 -32.72 -4.65 11.42
N ALA A 211 -34.00 -4.98 11.45
CA ALA A 211 -35.00 -4.16 12.11
C ALA A 211 -34.92 -4.29 13.64
N ALA A 212 -35.59 -3.39 14.37
CA ALA A 212 -35.59 -3.39 15.83
C ALA A 212 -36.20 -4.66 16.45
N ASP A 213 -37.06 -5.35 15.71
CA ASP A 213 -37.66 -6.65 16.08
C ASP A 213 -36.79 -7.86 15.72
N GLY A 214 -35.59 -7.63 15.15
CA GLY A 214 -34.66 -8.66 14.71
C GLY A 214 -34.92 -9.19 13.30
N SER A 215 -35.97 -8.72 12.61
CA SER A 215 -36.23 -9.14 11.23
C SER A 215 -35.17 -8.62 10.26
N GLN A 216 -34.93 -9.36 9.18
CA GLN A 216 -33.94 -9.01 8.15
C GLN A 216 -34.47 -8.01 7.10
N ALA A 217 -35.40 -7.13 7.50
CA ALA A 217 -35.88 -6.07 6.64
C ALA A 217 -34.76 -5.07 6.32
N ILE A 218 -34.75 -4.57 5.09
CA ILE A 218 -33.76 -3.59 4.60
C ILE A 218 -34.49 -2.31 4.24
N ARG A 219 -34.04 -1.16 4.73
CA ARG A 219 -34.59 0.15 4.36
C ARG A 219 -33.63 1.29 4.60
N VAL A 220 -33.81 2.39 3.89
CA VAL A 220 -33.16 3.67 4.23
C VAL A 220 -33.83 4.22 5.49
N TYR A 221 -33.02 4.52 6.50
CA TYR A 221 -33.47 4.99 7.80
C TYR A 221 -32.90 6.38 8.09
N LYS A 222 -33.79 7.35 8.31
CA LYS A 222 -33.41 8.69 8.78
C LYS A 222 -33.13 8.62 10.28
N THR A 223 -31.93 9.04 10.68
CA THR A 223 -31.41 8.70 12.01
C THR A 223 -31.85 9.66 13.11
N HIS A 224 -32.23 10.89 12.75
CA HIS A 224 -32.60 11.95 13.69
C HIS A 224 -31.54 12.19 14.80
N GLY A 225 -30.25 11.99 14.47
CA GLY A 225 -29.15 12.18 15.41
C GLY A 225 -28.98 11.06 16.43
N LYS A 226 -29.64 9.90 16.24
CA LYS A 226 -29.44 8.71 17.07
C LYS A 226 -27.96 8.32 17.13
N ARG A 227 -27.50 7.87 18.29
CA ARG A 227 -26.15 7.33 18.51
C ARG A 227 -26.19 5.80 18.51
N GLU A 228 -25.45 5.15 17.62
CA GLU A 228 -25.35 3.68 17.56
C GLU A 228 -24.13 3.22 16.75
N LYS A 229 -23.77 1.94 16.84
CA LYS A 229 -22.70 1.34 16.03
C LYS A 229 -23.19 1.10 14.60
N TYR A 230 -22.34 1.40 13.62
CA TYR A 230 -22.60 1.11 12.22
C TYR A 230 -21.31 0.76 11.48
N ALA A 231 -21.45 0.08 10.35
CA ALA A 231 -20.39 -0.10 9.37
C ALA A 231 -20.52 0.93 8.24
N ALA A 232 -19.41 1.33 7.62
CA ALA A 232 -19.41 2.09 6.37
C ALA A 232 -18.89 1.21 5.23
N LEU A 233 -19.43 1.37 4.02
CA LEU A 233 -18.92 0.70 2.82
C LEU A 233 -17.98 1.61 2.03
N SER A 234 -16.86 1.06 1.60
CA SER A 234 -15.93 1.65 0.64
C SER A 234 -15.83 0.72 -0.57
N TYR A 235 -16.21 1.19 -1.75
CA TYR A 235 -16.30 0.36 -2.96
C TYR A 235 -16.23 1.15 -4.27
N CYS A 236 -15.94 0.45 -5.36
CA CYS A 236 -15.99 1.02 -6.70
C CYS A 236 -17.40 0.94 -7.29
N TRP A 237 -17.93 2.08 -7.76
CA TRP A 237 -19.21 2.10 -8.47
C TRP A 237 -19.12 1.33 -9.80
N GLY A 238 -18.04 1.52 -10.56
CA GLY A 238 -17.80 0.86 -11.86
C GLY A 238 -18.79 1.26 -12.97
N GLY A 239 -19.36 2.47 -12.87
CA GLY A 239 -20.33 3.02 -13.82
C GLY A 239 -21.69 3.36 -13.18
N PRO A 240 -22.72 3.60 -13.99
CA PRO A 240 -24.07 3.91 -13.51
C PRO A 240 -24.61 2.80 -12.60
N GLN A 241 -25.08 3.21 -11.42
CA GLN A 241 -25.66 2.33 -10.41
C GLN A 241 -27.12 1.99 -10.75
N SER A 242 -27.52 0.72 -10.57
CA SER A 242 -28.90 0.28 -10.85
C SER A 242 -29.91 0.83 -9.84
N ILE A 243 -29.48 1.05 -8.60
CA ILE A 243 -30.27 1.62 -7.52
C ILE A 243 -29.44 2.66 -6.78
N VAL A 244 -30.04 3.83 -6.59
CA VAL A 244 -29.50 4.92 -5.78
C VAL A 244 -30.65 5.66 -5.13
N LEU A 245 -30.40 6.33 -4.01
CA LEU A 245 -31.37 7.20 -3.37
C LEU A 245 -31.59 8.46 -4.21
N LYS A 246 -32.83 8.71 -4.58
CA LYS A 246 -33.30 9.90 -5.30
C LYS A 246 -34.54 10.45 -4.61
N ASN A 247 -34.88 11.71 -4.85
CA ASN A 247 -36.12 12.27 -4.32
C ASN A 247 -37.36 11.46 -4.74
N GLY A 248 -37.40 11.00 -6.00
CA GLY A 248 -38.53 10.25 -6.56
C GLY A 248 -38.74 8.84 -6.00
N ASN A 249 -37.71 8.19 -5.45
CA ASN A 249 -37.82 6.82 -4.91
C ASN A 249 -37.62 6.73 -3.39
N LYS A 250 -37.35 7.86 -2.73
CA LYS A 250 -37.05 7.93 -1.30
C LYS A 250 -38.09 7.23 -0.42
N SER A 251 -39.38 7.55 -0.60
CA SER A 251 -40.46 6.97 0.23
C SER A 251 -40.53 5.44 0.09
N GLN A 252 -40.24 4.91 -1.10
CA GLN A 252 -40.20 3.46 -1.34
C GLN A 252 -39.03 2.83 -0.59
N LEU A 253 -37.83 3.40 -0.73
CA LEU A 253 -36.62 2.90 -0.08
C LEU A 253 -36.67 3.02 1.46
N GLU A 254 -37.40 3.99 2.00
CA GLU A 254 -37.65 4.14 3.44
C GLU A 254 -38.67 3.12 3.98
N THR A 255 -39.52 2.56 3.12
CA THR A 255 -40.52 1.54 3.49
C THR A 255 -39.91 0.14 3.50
N GLY A 256 -39.13 -0.20 2.47
CA GLY A 256 -38.51 -1.50 2.36
C GLY A 256 -37.78 -1.73 1.04
N ILE A 257 -36.77 -2.57 1.07
CA ILE A 257 -35.91 -2.92 -0.06
C ILE A 257 -35.75 -4.44 -0.08
N GLN A 258 -35.99 -5.06 -1.24
CA GLN A 258 -35.72 -6.48 -1.43
C GLN A 258 -34.22 -6.69 -1.70
N LEU A 259 -33.60 -7.63 -0.98
CA LEU A 259 -32.15 -7.84 -1.01
C LEU A 259 -31.62 -8.16 -2.43
N ASP A 260 -32.35 -8.98 -3.16
CA ASP A 260 -32.03 -9.43 -4.54
C ASP A 260 -32.09 -8.32 -5.59
N THR A 261 -32.77 -7.21 -5.29
CA THR A 261 -32.79 -6.02 -6.17
C THR A 261 -31.52 -5.17 -6.07
N LEU A 262 -30.69 -5.40 -5.04
CA LEU A 262 -29.45 -4.67 -4.83
C LEU A 262 -28.30 -5.27 -5.67
N PRO A 263 -27.33 -4.45 -6.12
CA PRO A 263 -26.09 -4.96 -6.70
C PRO A 263 -25.34 -5.90 -5.75
N GLN A 264 -24.61 -6.88 -6.29
CA GLN A 264 -23.92 -7.91 -5.52
C GLN A 264 -23.00 -7.33 -4.42
N THR A 265 -22.26 -6.25 -4.70
CA THR A 265 -21.38 -5.61 -3.70
C THR A 265 -22.15 -5.04 -2.51
N LEU A 266 -23.38 -4.55 -2.72
CA LEU A 266 -24.24 -4.08 -1.64
C LEU A 266 -24.82 -5.27 -0.86
N GLN A 267 -25.21 -6.35 -1.54
CA GLN A 267 -25.67 -7.58 -0.87
C GLN A 267 -24.59 -8.18 0.03
N ASP A 268 -23.36 -8.26 -0.48
CA ASP A 268 -22.17 -8.73 0.24
C ASP A 268 -21.89 -7.86 1.48
N ALA A 269 -21.95 -6.54 1.33
CA ALA A 269 -21.77 -5.61 2.44
C ALA A 269 -22.85 -5.77 3.53
N ILE A 270 -24.10 -6.00 3.13
CA ILE A 270 -25.21 -6.29 4.05
C ILE A 270 -24.96 -7.60 4.81
N LEU A 271 -24.52 -8.65 4.12
CA LEU A 271 -24.17 -9.93 4.74
C LEU A 271 -23.09 -9.75 5.81
N VAL A 272 -21.98 -9.10 5.45
CA VAL A 272 -20.87 -8.84 6.39
C VAL A 272 -21.36 -8.02 7.58
N THR A 273 -22.14 -6.97 7.35
CA THR A 273 -22.69 -6.12 8.41
C THR A 273 -23.54 -6.94 9.40
N ARG A 274 -24.41 -7.81 8.89
CA ARG A 274 -25.24 -8.71 9.71
C ARG A 274 -24.39 -9.71 10.50
N GLN A 275 -23.38 -10.32 9.87
CA GLN A 275 -22.49 -11.29 10.51
C GLN A 275 -21.63 -10.67 11.62
N LEU A 276 -21.30 -9.38 11.51
CA LEU A 276 -20.64 -8.62 12.56
C LEU A 276 -21.60 -8.19 13.69
N GLY A 277 -22.91 -8.47 13.58
CA GLY A 277 -23.92 -8.10 14.56
C GLY A 277 -24.27 -6.61 14.53
N LEU A 278 -24.07 -5.94 13.39
CA LEU A 278 -24.38 -4.53 13.22
C LEU A 278 -25.74 -4.35 12.55
N ARG A 279 -26.49 -3.36 13.06
CA ARG A 279 -27.84 -3.02 12.57
C ARG A 279 -27.82 -2.11 11.36
N PHE A 280 -26.80 -1.25 11.26
CA PHE A 280 -26.73 -0.17 10.30
C PHE A 280 -25.49 -0.25 9.43
N LEU A 281 -25.69 0.03 8.15
CA LEU A 281 -24.65 0.17 7.15
C LEU A 281 -24.80 1.54 6.47
N TRP A 282 -23.70 2.28 6.32
CA TRP A 282 -23.69 3.48 5.49
C TRP A 282 -23.13 3.16 4.10
N VAL A 283 -23.88 3.56 3.07
CA VAL A 283 -23.49 3.44 1.65
C VAL A 283 -23.85 4.76 0.97
N ASP A 284 -22.86 5.44 0.39
CA ASP A 284 -23.02 6.74 -0.28
C ASP A 284 -24.19 6.77 -1.28
N ALA A 285 -24.29 5.76 -2.14
CA ALA A 285 -25.33 5.59 -3.15
C ALA A 285 -26.75 5.50 -2.55
N MET A 286 -26.88 5.02 -1.31
CA MET A 286 -28.17 4.79 -0.64
C MET A 286 -28.47 5.79 0.48
N CYS A 287 -27.47 6.52 0.95
CA CYS A 287 -27.59 7.44 2.10
C CYS A 287 -27.50 8.91 1.70
N ILE A 288 -27.10 9.22 0.46
CA ILE A 288 -27.06 10.56 -0.12
C ILE A 288 -28.06 10.65 -1.27
N ILE A 289 -28.85 11.73 -1.32
CA ILE A 289 -29.82 11.96 -2.40
C ILE A 289 -29.07 12.38 -3.67
N GLN A 290 -28.93 11.44 -4.62
CA GLN A 290 -28.05 11.56 -5.78
C GLN A 290 -28.53 12.57 -6.84
N ASP A 291 -29.79 12.99 -6.80
CA ASP A 291 -30.37 14.01 -7.67
C ASP A 291 -30.56 15.37 -6.98
N SER A 292 -29.99 15.58 -5.79
CA SER A 292 -30.03 16.86 -5.07
C SER A 292 -28.61 17.43 -4.86
N SER A 293 -28.31 18.55 -5.51
CA SER A 293 -27.06 19.29 -5.31
C SER A 293 -26.85 19.68 -3.85
N ASP A 294 -27.88 20.20 -3.21
CA ASP A 294 -27.81 20.70 -1.83
C ASP A 294 -27.57 19.56 -0.84
N ASP A 295 -28.20 18.40 -1.06
CA ASP A 295 -28.00 17.23 -0.21
C ASP A 295 -26.58 16.67 -0.39
N LYS A 296 -26.08 16.58 -1.63
CA LYS A 296 -24.70 16.18 -1.90
C LYS A 296 -23.71 17.10 -1.18
N VAL A 297 -23.87 18.43 -1.31
CA VAL A 297 -22.98 19.39 -0.65
C VAL A 297 -23.00 19.20 0.88
N ARG A 298 -24.19 19.04 1.49
CA ARG A 298 -24.30 18.81 2.93
C ARG A 298 -23.66 17.50 3.38
N GLU A 299 -23.91 16.41 2.67
CA GLU A 299 -23.40 15.08 3.05
C GLU A 299 -21.90 14.95 2.79
N LEU A 300 -21.38 15.52 1.69
CA LEU A 300 -19.94 15.56 1.41
C LEU A 300 -19.17 16.33 2.50
N LYS A 301 -19.76 17.42 3.04
CA LYS A 301 -19.18 18.19 4.17
C LYS A 301 -19.00 17.35 5.45
N VAL A 302 -19.79 16.29 5.65
CA VAL A 302 -19.73 15.41 6.84
C VAL A 302 -19.26 13.99 6.53
N MET A 303 -18.83 13.72 5.29
CA MET A 303 -18.39 12.40 4.86
C MET A 303 -17.15 11.93 5.63
N ALA A 304 -16.23 12.85 5.92
CA ALA A 304 -15.08 12.61 6.79
C ALA A 304 -15.51 12.02 8.15
N GLN A 305 -16.46 12.69 8.81
CA GLN A 305 -17.00 12.26 10.09
C GLN A 305 -17.73 10.91 9.98
N THR A 306 -18.38 10.66 8.85
CA THR A 306 -19.09 9.40 8.59
C THR A 306 -18.15 8.19 8.55
N TYR A 307 -16.97 8.30 7.96
CA TYR A 307 -15.98 7.21 8.01
C TYR A 307 -15.25 7.18 9.36
N ARG A 308 -14.95 8.35 9.93
CA ARG A 308 -14.26 8.47 11.24
C ARG A 308 -15.06 7.86 12.39
N ASN A 309 -16.38 8.04 12.39
CA ASN A 309 -17.27 7.62 13.47
C ASN A 309 -17.77 6.17 13.32
N ALA A 310 -17.55 5.52 12.18
CA ALA A 310 -17.94 4.14 11.96
C ALA A 310 -17.19 3.21 12.92
N LEU A 311 -17.83 2.12 13.34
CA LEU A 311 -17.12 1.08 14.10
C LEU A 311 -16.02 0.47 13.23
N ILE A 312 -16.37 0.21 11.97
CA ILE A 312 -15.54 -0.44 10.97
C ILE A 312 -15.95 0.02 9.57
N THR A 313 -14.97 0.17 8.69
CA THR A 313 -15.20 0.35 7.27
C THR A 313 -14.92 -0.96 6.54
N ILE A 314 -15.89 -1.42 5.76
CA ILE A 314 -15.79 -2.58 4.88
C ILE A 314 -15.27 -2.07 3.53
N SER A 315 -14.06 -2.47 3.17
CA SER A 315 -13.44 -2.13 1.88
C SER A 315 -13.56 -3.32 0.92
N ALA A 316 -14.36 -3.14 -0.13
CA ALA A 316 -14.55 -4.11 -1.22
C ALA A 316 -13.40 -4.00 -2.24
N ALA A 317 -12.15 -4.18 -1.77
CA ALA A 317 -10.96 -3.79 -2.52
C ALA A 317 -10.80 -4.50 -3.86
N CYS A 318 -11.14 -5.79 -3.92
CA CYS A 318 -11.04 -6.63 -5.12
C CYS A 318 -12.13 -6.40 -6.18
N SER A 319 -13.12 -5.56 -5.87
CA SER A 319 -14.31 -5.33 -6.68
C SER A 319 -14.13 -4.10 -7.58
N ARG A 320 -14.33 -4.25 -8.90
CA ARG A 320 -14.21 -3.13 -9.87
C ARG A 320 -15.50 -2.35 -10.02
N SER A 321 -16.63 -2.96 -9.67
CA SER A 321 -17.95 -2.36 -9.79
C SER A 321 -18.89 -2.80 -8.67
N SER A 322 -20.03 -2.11 -8.54
CA SER A 322 -21.08 -2.53 -7.60
C SER A 322 -21.69 -3.90 -7.90
N ARG A 323 -21.48 -4.42 -9.11
CA ARG A 323 -22.08 -5.67 -9.60
C ARG A 323 -21.21 -6.90 -9.35
N ASP A 324 -19.93 -6.72 -9.05
CA ASP A 324 -18.99 -7.85 -9.02
C ASP A 324 -19.10 -8.68 -7.74
N GLY A 325 -19.48 -8.04 -6.63
CA GLY A 325 -19.30 -8.60 -5.30
C GLY A 325 -17.83 -8.60 -4.85
N PHE A 326 -17.59 -9.03 -3.62
CA PHE A 326 -16.26 -9.16 -3.01
C PHE A 326 -16.12 -10.37 -2.08
N LEU A 327 -17.16 -11.19 -1.94
CA LEU A 327 -17.17 -12.38 -1.07
C LEU A 327 -16.90 -13.71 -1.79
N ARG A 328 -16.60 -13.67 -3.09
CA ARG A 328 -16.20 -14.86 -3.84
C ARG A 328 -14.94 -15.52 -3.21
N PRO A 329 -14.79 -16.86 -3.32
CA PRO A 329 -13.58 -17.53 -2.88
C PRO A 329 -12.33 -16.87 -3.48
N ARG A 330 -11.30 -16.68 -2.65
CA ARG A 330 -10.06 -16.04 -3.09
C ARG A 330 -9.12 -17.07 -3.71
N GLU A 331 -8.65 -16.76 -4.91
CA GLU A 331 -7.59 -17.53 -5.54
C GLU A 331 -6.25 -17.24 -4.84
N PRO A 332 -5.46 -18.27 -4.50
CA PRO A 332 -4.10 -18.07 -4.02
C PRO A 332 -3.30 -17.26 -5.04
N ARG A 333 -2.45 -16.33 -4.56
CA ARG A 333 -1.38 -15.77 -5.40
C ARG A 333 -0.64 -16.86 -6.15
N LYS A 334 -0.47 -16.64 -7.46
CA LYS A 334 0.43 -17.43 -8.29
C LYS A 334 1.84 -17.29 -7.73
N SER A 335 2.48 -18.43 -7.54
CA SER A 335 3.83 -18.57 -7.00
C SER A 335 4.69 -19.18 -8.12
N ALA A 336 5.93 -18.71 -8.26
CA ALA A 336 6.89 -19.33 -9.17
C ALA A 336 7.24 -20.76 -8.70
N TYR A 337 7.05 -21.02 -7.40
CA TYR A 337 7.36 -22.30 -6.77
C TYR A 337 6.10 -23.03 -6.28
N PRO A 338 6.07 -24.38 -6.28
CA PRO A 338 5.00 -25.12 -5.63
C PRO A 338 5.02 -24.89 -4.11
N GLN A 339 3.90 -25.20 -3.44
CA GLN A 339 3.92 -25.31 -1.98
C GLN A 339 4.73 -26.54 -1.57
N PHE A 340 5.54 -26.41 -0.53
CA PHE A 340 6.31 -27.52 0.01
C PHE A 340 5.79 -27.88 1.40
N VAL A 341 5.60 -29.17 1.66
CA VAL A 341 5.27 -29.68 2.99
C VAL A 341 6.54 -30.24 3.61
N LEU A 342 6.90 -29.74 4.78
CA LEU A 342 8.06 -30.18 5.54
C LEU A 342 7.64 -30.84 6.85
N PRO A 343 8.24 -31.98 7.24
CA PRO A 343 8.08 -32.47 8.59
C PRO A 343 8.70 -31.48 9.59
N TYR A 344 8.03 -31.30 10.73
CA TYR A 344 8.46 -30.41 11.81
C TYR A 344 8.50 -31.18 13.12
N CYS A 345 9.68 -31.31 13.71
CA CYS A 345 9.81 -31.95 15.02
C CYS A 345 9.39 -30.97 16.11
N ALA A 346 8.20 -31.18 16.68
CA ALA A 346 7.79 -30.54 17.91
C ALA A 346 8.46 -31.27 19.07
N TRP A 347 9.42 -30.61 19.71
CA TRP A 347 10.02 -31.11 20.94
C TRP A 347 9.02 -30.86 22.07
N GLY A 348 8.65 -31.91 22.79
CA GLY A 348 7.81 -31.77 23.97
C GLY A 348 8.35 -30.75 24.98
N SER A 349 7.46 -30.22 25.81
CA SER A 349 7.84 -29.36 26.94
C SER A 349 8.89 -30.05 27.83
N GLU A 350 9.76 -29.27 28.48
CA GLU A 350 10.73 -29.81 29.45
C GLU A 350 10.01 -30.68 30.49
N GLY A 351 10.20 -32.00 30.39
CA GLY A 351 9.48 -33.00 31.18
C GLY A 351 9.01 -34.22 30.38
N ASP A 352 8.87 -34.08 29.05
CA ASP A 352 8.55 -35.22 28.19
C ASP A 352 9.75 -36.16 28.04
N GLN A 353 9.51 -37.47 28.15
CA GLN A 353 10.56 -38.48 28.05
C GLN A 353 11.34 -38.33 26.74
N PRO A 354 12.69 -38.51 26.75
CA PRO A 354 13.49 -38.52 25.53
C PRO A 354 13.00 -39.66 24.63
N GLY A 355 12.25 -39.30 23.58
CA GLY A 355 11.56 -40.24 22.68
C GLY A 355 10.19 -39.79 22.21
N ALA A 356 9.52 -38.86 22.92
CA ALA A 356 8.19 -38.35 22.55
C ALA A 356 8.22 -37.17 21.57
N SER A 357 9.16 -37.15 20.60
CA SER A 357 9.14 -36.13 19.55
C SER A 357 7.95 -36.37 18.63
N GLN A 358 6.96 -35.47 18.66
CA GLN A 358 5.82 -35.54 17.74
C GLN A 358 6.19 -34.82 16.44
N ILE A 359 6.00 -35.50 15.31
CA ILE A 359 6.25 -34.93 13.99
C ILE A 359 4.97 -34.23 13.52
N GLY A 360 5.01 -32.90 13.52
CA GLY A 360 4.05 -32.07 12.80
C GLY A 360 4.48 -31.85 11.35
N THR A 361 3.76 -30.98 10.66
CA THR A 361 4.10 -30.53 9.32
C THR A 361 3.95 -29.01 9.22
N VAL A 362 4.93 -28.37 8.60
CA VAL A 362 4.84 -26.97 8.19
C VAL A 362 4.76 -26.90 6.67
N ILE A 363 4.14 -25.85 6.17
CA ILE A 363 4.03 -25.59 4.74
C ILE A 363 4.84 -24.35 4.42
N LEU A 364 5.64 -24.46 3.38
CA LEU A 364 6.40 -23.37 2.79
C LEU A 364 5.72 -22.93 1.52
N ARG A 365 5.50 -21.63 1.42
CA ARG A 365 4.97 -20.99 0.22
C ARG A 365 5.83 -19.78 -0.09
N GLU A 366 6.06 -19.51 -1.37
CA GLU A 366 6.76 -18.28 -1.75
C GLU A 366 6.06 -17.05 -1.15
N GLY A 367 6.85 -16.22 -0.49
CA GLY A 367 6.46 -14.91 0.00
C GLY A 367 6.34 -13.96 -1.19
N VAL A 368 5.13 -13.84 -1.73
CA VAL A 368 4.83 -12.89 -2.79
C VAL A 368 4.20 -11.65 -2.15
N PHE A 369 4.88 -10.51 -2.25
CA PHE A 369 4.40 -9.24 -1.70
C PHE A 369 3.07 -8.81 -2.35
N HIS A 370 2.16 -8.31 -1.53
CA HIS A 370 0.95 -7.67 -2.02
C HIS A 370 1.25 -6.26 -2.50
N ASP A 371 1.12 -6.04 -3.80
CA ASP A 371 1.01 -4.71 -4.38
C ASP A 371 -0.44 -4.22 -4.23
N ALA A 372 -0.70 -3.44 -3.18
CA ALA A 372 -2.03 -2.95 -2.86
C ALA A 372 -2.50 -1.92 -3.90
N SER A 373 -1.59 -1.20 -4.57
CA SER A 373 -1.92 -0.29 -5.67
C SER A 373 -2.66 -0.97 -6.84
N LYS A 374 -2.50 -2.30 -6.99
CA LYS A 374 -3.20 -3.08 -8.02
C LYS A 374 -4.67 -3.36 -7.69
N GLU A 375 -5.09 -3.24 -6.43
CA GLU A 375 -6.48 -3.43 -6.06
C GLU A 375 -7.36 -2.38 -6.73
N PRO A 376 -8.48 -2.77 -7.38
CA PRO A 376 -9.38 -1.84 -8.06
C PRO A 376 -9.75 -0.59 -7.24
N ILE A 377 -9.97 -0.75 -5.94
CA ILE A 377 -10.35 0.37 -5.07
C ILE A 377 -9.28 1.44 -4.94
N ASN A 378 -7.99 1.05 -4.96
CA ASN A 378 -6.87 1.96 -4.80
C ASN A 378 -6.57 2.75 -6.08
N ARG A 379 -7.32 2.51 -7.17
CA ARG A 379 -7.28 3.35 -8.37
C ARG A 379 -8.26 4.51 -8.34
N ARG A 380 -9.17 4.59 -7.37
CA ARG A 380 -10.20 5.64 -7.30
C ARG A 380 -9.82 6.68 -6.26
N ALA A 381 -9.75 7.95 -6.65
CA ALA A 381 -9.30 9.03 -5.77
C ALA A 381 -10.16 9.18 -4.50
N TRP A 382 -11.49 9.13 -4.67
CA TRP A 382 -12.46 9.25 -3.57
C TRP A 382 -12.32 8.18 -2.48
N THR A 383 -11.79 7.00 -2.78
CA THR A 383 -11.65 5.92 -1.78
C THR A 383 -10.48 6.15 -0.83
N LEU A 384 -9.59 7.09 -1.15
CA LEU A 384 -8.46 7.42 -0.28
C LEU A 384 -8.94 7.98 1.06
N GLN A 385 -9.87 8.95 1.04
CA GLN A 385 -10.44 9.50 2.27
C GLN A 385 -11.21 8.44 3.08
N GLU A 386 -11.90 7.53 2.40
CA GLU A 386 -12.68 6.46 3.02
C GLU A 386 -11.74 5.54 3.82
N ARG A 387 -10.55 5.22 3.28
CA ARG A 387 -9.52 4.46 4.00
C ARG A 387 -8.84 5.30 5.08
N LEU A 388 -8.29 6.46 4.71
CA LEU A 388 -7.41 7.25 5.57
C LEU A 388 -8.13 7.83 6.79
N LEU A 389 -9.44 8.08 6.73
CA LEU A 389 -10.20 8.66 7.84
C LEU A 389 -10.89 7.59 8.72
N SER A 390 -10.98 6.35 8.24
CA SER A 390 -11.57 5.25 9.01
C SER A 390 -10.61 4.74 10.08
N PRO A 391 -10.97 4.65 11.38
CA PRO A 391 -10.08 4.12 12.42
C PRO A 391 -9.75 2.65 12.26
N ARG A 392 -10.67 1.89 11.66
CA ARG A 392 -10.64 0.43 11.51
C ARG A 392 -11.17 0.09 10.13
N VAL A 393 -10.38 -0.64 9.34
CA VAL A 393 -10.76 -1.07 7.99
C VAL A 393 -10.56 -2.57 7.87
N VAL A 394 -11.59 -3.29 7.45
CA VAL A 394 -11.47 -4.65 6.94
C VAL A 394 -11.44 -4.59 5.43
N ILE A 395 -10.40 -5.14 4.82
CA ILE A 395 -10.14 -5.04 3.39
C ILE A 395 -10.30 -6.44 2.79
N TYR A 396 -11.32 -6.57 1.94
CA TYR A 396 -11.53 -7.76 1.12
C TYR A 396 -10.71 -7.60 -0.15
N GLY A 397 -9.42 -7.91 -0.05
CA GLY A 397 -8.47 -7.91 -1.17
C GLY A 397 -8.63 -9.11 -2.09
N THR A 398 -7.95 -9.06 -3.23
CA THR A 398 -8.03 -10.05 -4.30
C THR A 398 -7.53 -11.42 -3.83
N HIS A 399 -6.48 -11.45 -3.00
CA HIS A 399 -5.86 -12.69 -2.53
C HIS A 399 -6.01 -12.92 -1.03
N GLU A 400 -6.27 -11.87 -0.25
CA GLU A 400 -6.17 -11.88 1.20
C GLU A 400 -7.30 -11.08 1.85
N LEU A 401 -7.66 -11.46 3.07
CA LEU A 401 -8.49 -10.66 3.97
C LEU A 401 -7.55 -9.90 4.92
N LEU A 402 -7.59 -8.57 4.87
CA LEU A 402 -6.68 -7.72 5.61
C LEU A 402 -7.44 -6.90 6.65
N TRP A 403 -6.72 -6.53 7.71
CA TRP A 403 -7.15 -5.60 8.73
C TRP A 403 -6.16 -4.45 8.80
N GLN A 404 -6.69 -3.26 9.01
CA GLN A 404 -5.90 -2.08 9.25
C GLN A 404 -6.54 -1.22 10.33
N CYS A 405 -5.75 -0.83 11.32
CA CYS A 405 -6.08 0.18 12.32
C CYS A 405 -4.87 1.11 12.55
N GLN A 406 -4.92 1.99 13.57
CA GLN A 406 -3.77 2.86 13.88
C GLN A 406 -2.58 2.11 14.47
N HIS A 407 -2.84 1.06 15.25
CA HIS A 407 -1.75 0.27 15.82
C HIS A 407 -0.98 -0.50 14.74
N GLY A 408 -1.65 -0.93 13.67
CA GLY A 408 -0.99 -1.60 12.55
C GLY A 408 -1.94 -2.39 11.67
N GLN A 409 -1.35 -3.32 10.92
CA GLN A 409 -2.03 -4.15 9.93
C GLN A 409 -1.93 -5.64 10.26
N CYS A 410 -2.95 -6.40 9.87
CA CYS A 410 -2.97 -7.85 10.00
C CYS A 410 -3.54 -8.51 8.75
N ILE A 411 -3.19 -9.77 8.53
CA ILE A 411 -3.71 -10.59 7.43
C ILE A 411 -4.36 -11.83 8.05
N ALA A 412 -5.47 -12.27 7.48
CA ALA A 412 -6.13 -13.50 7.90
C ALA A 412 -5.36 -14.72 7.32
N GLY A 413 -4.24 -15.05 7.97
CA GLY A 413 -3.28 -16.05 7.50
C GLY A 413 -2.30 -15.51 6.44
N GLY A 414 -1.24 -16.25 6.14
CA GLY A 414 -0.10 -15.81 5.34
C GLY A 414 0.84 -14.86 6.10
N THR A 415 1.91 -14.42 5.44
CA THR A 415 2.87 -13.42 5.98
C THR A 415 3.07 -12.21 5.08
N GLY A 416 2.30 -12.10 4.00
CA GLY A 416 2.51 -11.13 2.91
C GLY A 416 2.17 -9.70 3.31
N MET A 417 3.01 -9.05 4.12
CA MET A 417 2.90 -7.61 4.35
C MET A 417 2.92 -6.85 3.01
N SER A 418 1.98 -5.91 2.86
CA SER A 418 2.08 -4.88 1.83
C SER A 418 2.97 -3.77 2.38
N LEU A 419 4.20 -3.66 1.87
CA LEU A 419 5.10 -2.53 2.12
C LEU A 419 4.75 -1.31 1.23
N ASP A 420 3.51 -1.22 0.76
CA ASP A 420 3.12 -0.25 -0.26
C ASP A 420 2.74 1.10 0.36
N LYS A 421 3.04 2.21 -0.32
CA LYS A 421 2.50 3.54 0.03
C LYS A 421 0.97 3.52 0.09
N ALA A 422 0.33 2.66 -0.71
CA ALA A 422 -1.10 2.41 -0.67
C ALA A 422 -1.61 1.78 0.64
N THR A 423 -0.76 1.53 1.64
CA THR A 423 -1.18 1.12 2.99
C THR A 423 -0.81 2.11 4.09
N GLN A 424 -0.22 3.26 3.77
CA GLN A 424 0.09 4.29 4.76
C GLN A 424 -1.17 4.83 5.47
N ARG A 425 -0.98 5.19 6.73
CA ARG A 425 -1.98 5.81 7.61
C ARG A 425 -1.59 7.25 7.88
N LEU A 426 -2.59 8.08 8.17
CA LEU A 426 -2.33 9.39 8.75
C LEU A 426 -1.70 9.20 10.15
N PRO A 427 -0.84 10.13 10.61
CA PRO A 427 -0.24 10.09 11.95
C PRO A 427 -1.26 9.88 13.07
N GLU A 428 -0.82 9.30 14.19
CA GLU A 428 -1.70 8.94 15.31
C GLU A 428 -2.53 10.13 15.83
N ALA A 429 -1.91 11.32 15.88
CA ALA A 429 -2.55 12.58 16.28
C ALA A 429 -3.82 12.95 15.48
N PHE A 430 -3.99 12.38 14.29
CA PHE A 430 -5.22 12.53 13.51
C PHE A 430 -6.40 11.83 14.16
N PHE A 431 -6.16 10.83 15.00
CA PHE A 431 -7.16 9.98 15.64
C PHE A 431 -7.21 10.17 17.15
N THR A 432 -6.07 10.43 17.79
CA THR A 432 -5.93 10.66 19.23
C THR A 432 -5.52 12.12 19.48
N PRO A 433 -6.39 12.99 20.05
CA PRO A 433 -6.11 14.43 20.20
C PRO A 433 -4.96 14.79 21.15
N THR A 434 -4.34 13.82 21.81
CA THR A 434 -3.37 14.04 22.89
C THR A 434 -1.91 14.13 22.42
N GLN A 435 -1.63 13.87 21.13
CA GLN A 435 -0.28 13.88 20.59
C GLN A 435 -0.03 15.06 19.64
N SER A 436 1.13 15.71 19.77
CA SER A 436 1.63 16.67 18.80
C SER A 436 2.32 15.96 17.63
N VAL A 437 2.16 16.46 16.41
CA VAL A 437 2.92 16.01 15.23
C VAL A 437 4.09 16.97 15.02
N SER A 438 5.28 16.45 14.72
CA SER A 438 6.40 17.31 14.33
C SER A 438 6.12 17.98 12.97
N GLU A 439 6.67 19.15 12.70
CA GLU A 439 6.50 19.81 11.39
C GLU A 439 7.00 18.92 10.25
N GLU A 440 8.11 18.21 10.46
CA GLU A 440 8.68 17.28 9.49
C GLU A 440 7.72 16.11 9.19
N ASP A 441 7.20 15.43 10.22
CA ASP A 441 6.24 14.34 10.04
C ASP A 441 4.93 14.82 9.39
N PHE A 442 4.49 16.04 9.72
CA PHE A 442 3.31 16.66 9.12
C PHE A 442 3.50 16.83 7.61
N HIS A 443 4.61 17.44 7.19
CA HIS A 443 4.88 17.68 5.78
C HIS A 443 5.14 16.39 5.02
N TYR A 444 5.88 15.42 5.58
CA TYR A 444 6.05 14.12 4.94
C TYR A 444 4.71 13.40 4.75
N SER A 445 3.88 13.34 5.80
CA SER A 445 2.56 12.70 5.73
C SER A 445 1.66 13.36 4.70
N TRP A 446 1.71 14.69 4.57
CA TRP A 446 0.98 15.41 3.53
C TRP A 446 1.49 15.06 2.13
N THR A 447 2.81 15.10 1.90
CA THR A 447 3.39 14.79 0.59
C THR A 447 3.09 13.35 0.16
N ASP A 448 3.20 12.37 1.06
CA ASP A 448 2.86 10.98 0.78
C ASP A 448 1.36 10.81 0.47
N THR A 449 0.49 11.53 1.20
CA THR A 449 -0.94 11.57 0.91
C THR A 449 -1.22 12.12 -0.50
N VAL A 450 -0.55 13.19 -0.91
CA VAL A 450 -0.69 13.78 -2.25
C VAL A 450 -0.15 12.85 -3.33
N ILE A 451 0.97 12.16 -3.08
CA ILE A 451 1.53 11.16 -4.01
C ILE A 451 0.53 10.02 -4.22
N ASP A 452 0.01 9.42 -3.13
CA ASP A 452 -1.01 8.36 -3.23
C ASP A 452 -2.24 8.91 -3.97
N TYR A 453 -2.77 10.06 -3.56
CA TYR A 453 -3.94 10.67 -4.18
C TYR A 453 -3.79 10.89 -5.70
N THR A 454 -2.69 11.49 -6.14
CA THR A 454 -2.46 11.81 -7.56
C THR A 454 -2.09 10.60 -8.42
N SER A 455 -1.76 9.46 -7.80
CA SER A 455 -1.62 8.18 -8.50
C SER A 455 -2.98 7.56 -8.88
N ARG A 456 -4.07 8.07 -8.30
CA ARG A 456 -5.44 7.57 -8.50
C ARG A 456 -6.18 8.35 -9.59
N GLU A 457 -7.19 7.70 -10.15
CA GLU A 457 -8.12 8.26 -11.11
C GLU A 457 -9.22 9.06 -10.41
N VAL A 458 -9.40 10.30 -10.85
CA VAL A 458 -10.53 11.17 -10.48
C VAL A 458 -11.55 11.10 -11.63
N SER A 459 -12.84 10.93 -11.33
CA SER A 459 -13.88 10.81 -12.35
C SER A 459 -14.13 12.11 -13.11
N PHE A 460 -13.95 13.26 -12.45
CA PHE A 460 -14.07 14.59 -13.04
C PHE A 460 -12.85 15.42 -12.64
N GLU A 461 -12.16 16.04 -13.60
CA GLU A 461 -10.95 16.84 -13.33
C GLU A 461 -11.19 17.95 -12.29
N THR A 462 -12.41 18.50 -12.27
CA THR A 462 -12.85 19.54 -11.33
C THR A 462 -12.91 19.07 -9.88
N ASP A 463 -12.99 17.76 -9.63
CA ASP A 463 -13.07 17.20 -8.27
C ASP A 463 -11.70 17.09 -7.58
N ARG A 464 -10.59 17.47 -8.25
CA ARG A 464 -9.23 17.22 -7.74
C ARG A 464 -8.96 17.79 -6.34
N LEU A 465 -9.42 19.01 -6.03
CA LEU A 465 -9.28 19.55 -4.67
C LEU A 465 -10.42 19.07 -3.76
N VAL A 466 -11.63 19.00 -4.29
CA VAL A 466 -12.83 18.63 -3.53
C VAL A 466 -12.72 17.22 -2.94
N ALA A 467 -12.21 16.26 -3.70
CA ALA A 467 -12.07 14.87 -3.26
C ALA A 467 -10.97 14.66 -2.20
N LEU A 468 -10.04 15.62 -2.05
CA LEU A 468 -9.01 15.61 -1.01
C LEU A 468 -9.36 16.54 0.17
N SER A 469 -10.36 17.41 0.01
CA SER A 469 -10.69 18.49 0.95
C SER A 469 -10.93 18.02 2.38
N ALA A 470 -11.56 16.84 2.56
CA ALA A 470 -11.81 16.21 3.84
C ALA A 470 -10.50 15.84 4.58
N ILE A 471 -9.54 15.26 3.86
CA ILE A 471 -8.22 14.93 4.42
C ILE A 471 -7.48 16.23 4.74
N ALA A 472 -7.48 17.20 3.82
CA ALA A 472 -6.85 18.50 4.03
C ALA A 472 -7.42 19.24 5.26
N SER A 473 -8.73 19.17 5.50
CA SER A 473 -9.39 19.73 6.68
C SER A 473 -8.88 19.09 7.99
N GLU A 474 -8.59 17.79 8.00
CA GLU A 474 -8.01 17.13 9.17
C GLU A 474 -6.56 17.53 9.41
N PHE A 475 -5.76 17.70 8.35
CA PHE A 475 -4.43 18.29 8.46
C PHE A 475 -4.51 19.70 9.05
N GLN A 476 -5.38 20.56 8.50
CA GLN A 476 -5.63 21.92 8.98
C GLN A 476 -6.01 21.95 10.48
N ARG A 477 -6.86 21.02 10.92
CA ARG A 477 -7.30 20.90 12.32
C ARG A 477 -6.14 20.62 13.28
N ILE A 478 -5.15 19.83 12.86
CA ILE A 478 -4.01 19.44 13.70
C ILE A 478 -2.91 20.50 13.66
N ALA A 479 -2.66 21.06 12.49
CA ALA A 479 -1.68 22.11 12.29
C ALA A 479 -2.06 23.39 13.08
N GLY A 480 -3.36 23.66 13.25
CA GLY A 480 -3.87 24.81 13.98
C GLY A 480 -3.76 26.12 13.21
N TYR A 481 -2.53 26.54 12.86
CA TYR A 481 -2.23 27.85 12.24
C TYR A 481 -1.73 27.79 10.80
N HIS A 482 -1.41 26.60 10.27
CA HIS A 482 -0.87 26.48 8.92
C HIS A 482 -1.93 26.87 7.88
N GLN A 483 -1.64 27.78 6.97
CA GLN A 483 -2.60 28.19 5.94
C GLN A 483 -2.56 27.20 4.76
N TYR A 484 -3.71 26.56 4.47
CA TYR A 484 -3.90 25.76 3.26
C TYR A 484 -4.04 26.64 2.01
N LEU A 485 -3.30 26.31 0.96
CA LEU A 485 -3.19 27.08 -0.28
C LEU A 485 -3.29 26.12 -1.48
N ALA A 486 -4.54 25.84 -1.91
CA ALA A 486 -4.85 25.01 -3.08
C ALA A 486 -4.01 23.72 -3.18
N GLY A 487 -3.88 22.96 -2.10
CA GLY A 487 -3.09 21.70 -2.07
C GLY A 487 -1.70 21.82 -1.45
N LEU A 488 -1.24 23.02 -1.11
CA LEU A 488 0.04 23.27 -0.45
C LEU A 488 -0.18 23.92 0.92
N TRP A 489 0.87 23.95 1.75
CA TRP A 489 0.87 24.62 3.06
C TRP A 489 1.84 25.80 3.05
N ARG A 490 1.40 26.95 3.59
CA ARG A 490 2.20 28.18 3.57
C ARG A 490 3.56 28.03 4.24
N ASP A 491 3.63 27.32 5.36
CA ASP A 491 4.82 27.30 6.23
C ASP A 491 6.00 26.51 5.65
N ASN A 492 5.73 25.65 4.66
CA ASN A 492 6.75 24.93 3.91
C ASN A 492 6.57 25.13 2.40
N LEU A 493 6.09 26.30 1.99
CA LEU A 493 5.75 26.57 0.60
C LEU A 493 6.95 26.44 -0.36
N PRO A 494 8.17 26.96 -0.05
CA PRO A 494 9.33 26.78 -0.93
C PRO A 494 9.62 25.32 -1.28
N SER A 495 9.60 24.42 -0.29
CA SER A 495 9.85 22.99 -0.53
C SER A 495 8.64 22.33 -1.20
N SER A 496 7.43 22.74 -0.82
CA SER A 496 6.19 22.20 -1.38
C SER A 496 6.00 22.59 -2.85
N LEU A 497 6.62 23.67 -3.33
CA LEU A 497 6.66 24.07 -4.73
C LEU A 497 7.58 23.15 -5.58
N MET A 498 8.46 22.35 -4.97
CA MET A 498 9.40 21.49 -5.69
C MET A 498 8.79 20.14 -6.12
N TRP A 499 7.46 20.04 -6.19
CA TRP A 499 6.80 18.86 -6.78
C TRP A 499 7.19 18.72 -8.26
N ILE A 500 7.27 17.49 -8.73
CA ILE A 500 7.54 17.13 -10.13
C ILE A 500 6.52 16.11 -10.61
N VAL A 501 6.30 16.04 -11.93
CA VAL A 501 5.65 14.89 -12.56
C VAL A 501 6.74 14.04 -13.18
N ASP A 502 7.05 12.90 -12.54
CA ASP A 502 8.05 11.97 -13.03
C ASP A 502 7.40 10.78 -13.75
N PRO A 503 7.57 10.65 -15.08
CA PRO A 503 7.02 9.53 -15.84
C PRO A 503 7.57 8.16 -15.41
N SER A 504 8.70 8.10 -14.71
CA SER A 504 9.27 6.85 -14.19
C SER A 504 8.57 6.36 -12.92
N ILE A 505 7.86 7.23 -12.21
CA ILE A 505 7.16 6.94 -10.95
C ILE A 505 5.64 6.75 -11.20
N GLY A 506 5.18 6.90 -12.46
CA GLY A 506 3.75 6.85 -12.77
C GLY A 506 3.43 6.71 -14.25
N GLN A 507 2.31 7.31 -14.65
CA GLN A 507 1.85 7.29 -16.04
C GLN A 507 2.61 8.35 -16.88
N ALA A 508 2.57 8.19 -18.21
CA ALA A 508 3.10 9.21 -19.12
C ALA A 508 2.51 10.60 -18.82
N LEU A 509 3.25 11.66 -19.17
CA LEU A 509 2.78 13.04 -19.02
C LEU A 509 1.39 13.20 -19.66
N ARG A 510 0.46 13.76 -18.90
CA ARG A 510 -0.91 14.05 -19.32
C ARG A 510 -1.06 15.54 -19.60
N PRO A 511 -1.98 15.94 -20.50
CA PRO A 511 -2.32 17.35 -20.66
C PRO A 511 -2.93 17.90 -19.35
N ARG A 512 -2.82 19.21 -19.14
CA ARG A 512 -3.51 19.90 -18.05
C ARG A 512 -5.03 19.75 -18.16
N PRO A 513 -5.77 19.95 -17.05
CA PRO A 513 -7.22 20.02 -17.10
C PRO A 513 -7.72 21.02 -18.15
N SER A 514 -8.81 20.67 -18.83
CA SER A 514 -9.42 21.53 -19.87
C SER A 514 -10.09 22.79 -19.31
N THR A 515 -10.35 22.80 -18.00
CA THR A 515 -10.96 23.89 -17.26
C THR A 515 -10.10 24.25 -16.05
N TYR A 516 -10.26 25.48 -15.54
CA TYR A 516 -9.51 25.91 -14.37
C TYR A 516 -9.88 25.06 -13.13
N VAL A 517 -8.86 24.51 -12.47
CA VAL A 517 -8.99 23.70 -11.24
C VAL A 517 -8.21 24.33 -10.08
N ALA A 518 -6.98 24.77 -10.36
CA ALA A 518 -6.09 25.38 -9.39
C ALA A 518 -5.04 26.25 -10.09
N PRO A 519 -4.37 27.17 -9.37
CA PRO A 519 -3.26 27.97 -9.89
C PRO A 519 -2.10 27.11 -10.41
N SER A 520 -1.32 27.60 -11.37
CA SER A 520 -0.27 26.78 -12.02
C SER A 520 0.84 26.32 -11.08
N TRP A 521 1.09 27.04 -9.98
CA TRP A 521 2.04 26.65 -8.94
C TRP A 521 1.57 25.49 -8.05
N SER A 522 0.27 25.17 -8.07
CA SER A 522 -0.30 24.03 -7.35
C SER A 522 -0.18 22.74 -8.17
N TRP A 523 0.14 21.63 -7.50
CA TRP A 523 0.11 20.29 -8.10
C TRP A 523 -1.28 19.91 -8.63
N ALA A 524 -2.36 20.53 -8.11
CA ALA A 524 -3.72 20.26 -8.53
C ALA A 524 -4.03 20.81 -9.94
N SER A 525 -3.16 21.65 -10.50
CA SER A 525 -3.25 22.20 -11.86
C SER A 525 -2.86 21.22 -12.97
N THR A 526 -2.39 20.01 -12.63
CA THR A 526 -1.98 18.96 -13.59
C THR A 526 -2.85 17.72 -13.42
N ASN A 527 -2.90 16.88 -14.45
CA ASN A 527 -3.58 15.56 -14.39
C ASN A 527 -2.61 14.40 -14.08
N GLY A 528 -1.32 14.70 -13.89
CA GLY A 528 -0.27 13.73 -13.64
C GLY A 528 -0.19 13.27 -12.18
N THR A 529 0.51 12.16 -11.99
CA THR A 529 0.97 11.72 -10.67
C THR A 529 2.18 12.54 -10.28
N VAL A 530 2.12 13.17 -9.11
CA VAL A 530 3.23 14.00 -8.64
C VAL A 530 4.14 13.23 -7.70
N ALA A 531 5.39 13.65 -7.64
CA ALA A 531 6.37 13.24 -6.65
C ALA A 531 6.96 14.48 -5.98
N PHE A 532 7.33 14.35 -4.72
CA PHE A 532 8.14 15.33 -4.02
C PHE A 532 9.53 14.73 -3.88
N GLY A 533 10.56 15.46 -4.28
CA GLY A 533 11.92 15.04 -3.99
C GLY A 533 12.08 14.97 -2.47
N HIS A 534 12.35 13.78 -1.91
CA HIS A 534 12.90 13.64 -0.55
C HIS A 534 14.34 14.10 -0.59
N SER A 535 14.46 15.38 -0.78
CA SER A 535 15.69 16.04 -0.92
C SER A 535 16.17 16.14 0.55
N ASN A 536 17.05 15.22 0.98
CA ASN A 536 17.76 15.21 2.28
C ASN A 536 18.65 16.47 2.48
N TRP A 537 18.26 17.61 1.92
CA TRP A 537 18.98 18.89 1.99
C TRP A 537 18.42 19.67 3.17
N SER A 538 18.40 19.06 4.37
CA SER A 538 18.10 19.78 5.61
C SER A 538 18.96 21.03 5.78
N ASP A 539 20.07 21.13 5.03
CA ASP A 539 21.01 22.24 5.05
C ASP A 539 20.85 23.23 3.86
N ASP A 540 20.07 22.94 2.80
CA ASP A 540 19.91 23.86 1.66
C ASP A 540 18.75 24.85 1.88
N LYS A 541 19.10 26.11 2.11
CA LYS A 541 18.13 27.18 2.38
C LYS A 541 17.54 27.74 1.09
N PRO A 542 16.25 28.12 1.09
CA PRO A 542 15.63 28.80 -0.04
C PRO A 542 16.42 30.04 -0.49
N ARG A 543 16.62 30.19 -1.80
CA ARG A 543 17.26 31.34 -2.47
C ARG A 543 16.24 32.38 -2.95
N ALA A 544 14.96 32.11 -2.75
CA ALA A 544 13.85 33.01 -3.07
C ALA A 544 12.98 33.25 -1.83
N GLU A 545 12.35 34.42 -1.79
CA GLU A 545 11.49 34.88 -0.71
C GLU A 545 10.03 34.92 -1.18
N ILE A 546 9.15 34.25 -0.43
CA ILE A 546 7.70 34.32 -0.69
C ILE A 546 7.19 35.65 -0.13
N LEU A 547 6.75 36.55 -1.01
CA LEU A 547 6.20 37.85 -0.62
C LEU A 547 4.72 37.72 -0.26
N ARG A 548 3.95 37.05 -1.13
CA ARG A 548 2.50 36.87 -0.97
C ARG A 548 2.04 35.60 -1.67
N CYS A 549 1.11 34.87 -1.05
CA CYS A 549 0.45 33.74 -1.69
C CYS A 549 -0.99 33.68 -1.18
N GLU A 550 -1.95 33.72 -2.10
CA GLU A 550 -3.38 33.76 -1.78
C GLU A 550 -4.18 32.92 -2.76
N THR A 551 -5.30 32.40 -2.27
CA THR A 551 -6.28 31.66 -3.06
C THR A 551 -7.66 32.21 -2.78
N MET A 552 -8.51 32.26 -3.81
CA MET A 552 -9.92 32.64 -3.69
C MET A 552 -10.76 31.36 -3.69
N LEU A 553 -11.43 31.10 -2.57
CA LEU A 553 -12.29 29.93 -2.40
C LEU A 553 -13.64 30.15 -3.11
N LYS A 554 -14.20 29.08 -3.66
CA LYS A 554 -15.57 29.09 -4.20
C LYS A 554 -16.62 29.20 -3.09
N ASP A 555 -16.41 28.50 -1.98
CA ASP A 555 -17.19 28.60 -0.74
C ASP A 555 -16.23 29.07 0.37
N PRO A 556 -16.35 30.30 0.89
CA PRO A 556 -15.48 30.83 1.94
C PRO A 556 -15.49 30.02 3.25
N VAL A 557 -16.50 29.18 3.47
CA VAL A 557 -16.59 28.32 4.65
C VAL A 557 -15.81 27.00 4.44
N GLN A 558 -15.50 26.63 3.20
CA GLN A 558 -14.71 25.45 2.85
C GLN A 558 -13.24 25.83 2.63
N LEU A 559 -12.50 26.03 3.73
CA LEU A 559 -11.10 26.49 3.70
C LEU A 559 -10.14 25.58 2.90
N THR A 560 -10.48 24.30 2.72
CA THR A 560 -9.69 23.33 1.96
C THR A 560 -10.39 22.84 0.69
N GLY A 561 -11.41 23.57 0.24
CA GLY A 561 -12.27 23.20 -0.88
C GLY A 561 -11.77 23.70 -2.25
N GLU A 562 -12.72 23.81 -3.17
CA GLU A 562 -12.49 24.31 -4.53
C GLU A 562 -12.07 25.78 -4.54
N VAL A 563 -11.10 26.13 -5.38
CA VAL A 563 -10.63 27.50 -5.60
C VAL A 563 -11.08 28.00 -6.97
N VAL A 564 -11.36 29.31 -7.07
CA VAL A 564 -11.72 29.97 -8.34
C VAL A 564 -10.58 30.80 -8.93
N SER A 565 -9.59 31.16 -8.11
CA SER A 565 -8.34 31.81 -8.53
C SER A 565 -7.28 31.68 -7.43
N GLY A 566 -6.04 32.04 -7.75
CA GLY A 566 -4.97 32.21 -6.77
C GLY A 566 -3.70 32.72 -7.43
N PHE A 567 -2.82 33.33 -6.65
CA PHE A 567 -1.56 33.86 -7.14
C PHE A 567 -0.45 33.69 -6.10
N LEU A 568 0.78 33.62 -6.60
CA LEU A 568 2.01 33.57 -5.82
C LEU A 568 2.92 34.70 -6.28
N GLU A 569 3.24 35.63 -5.38
CA GLU A 569 4.27 36.65 -5.54
C GLU A 569 5.54 36.20 -4.82
N ILE A 570 6.60 36.01 -5.58
CA ILE A 570 7.87 35.48 -5.11
C ILE A 570 9.02 36.32 -5.64
N ARG A 571 9.99 36.63 -4.78
CA ARG A 571 11.20 37.37 -5.13
C ARG A 571 12.39 36.43 -5.20
N GLY A 572 13.01 36.28 -6.36
CA GLY A 572 14.15 35.37 -6.52
C GLY A 572 14.99 35.65 -7.76
N PRO A 573 16.14 34.96 -7.92
CA PRO A 573 16.96 35.06 -9.12
C PRO A 573 16.20 34.45 -10.30
N LEU A 574 15.89 35.28 -11.30
CA LEU A 574 15.17 34.88 -12.50
C LEU A 574 16.09 35.01 -13.72
N ARG A 575 16.23 33.94 -14.49
CA ARG A 575 17.08 33.93 -15.69
C ARG A 575 16.33 33.37 -16.89
N GLU A 576 16.45 34.03 -18.03
CA GLU A 576 15.93 33.53 -19.31
C GLU A 576 16.79 32.35 -19.82
N ALA A 577 16.13 31.32 -20.36
CA ALA A 577 16.74 30.10 -20.87
C ALA A 577 15.98 29.54 -22.09
N ALA A 578 16.58 28.56 -22.77
CA ALA A 578 16.00 27.88 -23.92
C ALA A 578 16.15 26.36 -23.80
N TRP A 579 15.38 25.62 -24.61
CA TRP A 579 15.45 24.16 -24.65
C TRP A 579 16.64 23.66 -25.47
N ALA A 580 17.38 22.70 -24.91
CA ALA A 580 18.37 21.91 -25.64
C ALA A 580 17.71 20.82 -26.49
N ALA A 581 18.44 20.29 -27.46
CA ALA A 581 18.18 18.95 -28.00
C ALA A 581 19.06 17.95 -27.22
N PRO A 582 18.52 16.93 -26.52
CA PRO A 582 17.12 16.52 -26.39
C PRO A 582 16.25 17.44 -25.51
N SER A 583 14.96 17.50 -25.84
CA SER A 583 13.95 18.47 -25.33
C SER A 583 13.64 18.46 -23.83
N THR A 584 14.38 17.72 -23.01
CA THR A 584 14.26 17.70 -21.54
C THR A 584 15.41 18.44 -20.86
N LEU A 585 16.28 19.06 -21.63
CA LEU A 585 17.48 19.73 -21.16
C LEU A 585 17.36 21.25 -21.32
N LEU A 586 17.99 22.00 -20.42
CA LEU A 586 18.11 23.46 -20.50
C LEU A 586 19.45 23.84 -21.10
N MET A 587 19.44 24.86 -21.96
CA MET A 587 20.62 25.57 -22.44
C MET A 587 20.55 27.03 -22.01
N THR A 588 21.70 27.69 -22.00
CA THR A 588 21.73 29.15 -21.91
C THR A 588 21.16 29.78 -23.20
N HIS A 589 20.95 31.09 -23.23
CA HIS A 589 20.52 31.79 -24.44
C HIS A 589 21.54 31.67 -25.61
N ASP A 590 22.76 31.19 -25.35
CA ASP A 590 23.70 30.78 -26.40
C ASP A 590 23.39 29.33 -26.87
N PRO A 591 22.86 29.14 -28.10
CA PRO A 591 22.54 27.81 -28.63
C PRO A 591 23.76 26.92 -28.89
N THR A 592 24.99 27.42 -28.68
CA THR A 592 26.24 26.64 -28.75
C THR A 592 26.70 26.10 -27.38
N SER A 593 26.03 26.48 -26.30
CA SER A 593 26.37 26.05 -24.94
C SER A 593 25.98 24.59 -24.65
N GLU A 594 26.76 23.90 -23.82
CA GLU A 594 26.37 22.59 -23.31
C GLU A 594 25.11 22.69 -22.44
N PRO A 595 24.28 21.62 -22.38
CA PRO A 595 23.16 21.57 -21.47
C PRO A 595 23.55 21.82 -20.01
N VAL A 596 22.91 22.81 -19.37
CA VAL A 596 23.19 23.18 -17.98
C VAL A 596 22.40 22.33 -16.98
N GLY A 597 21.33 21.66 -17.41
CA GLY A 597 20.48 20.89 -16.51
C GLY A 597 19.33 20.17 -17.18
N LYS A 598 18.50 19.52 -16.37
CA LYS A 598 17.29 18.78 -16.76
C LYS A 598 16.02 19.50 -16.28
N VAL A 599 14.93 19.32 -17.02
CA VAL A 599 13.59 19.79 -16.66
C VAL A 599 12.62 18.63 -16.54
N TRP A 600 11.76 18.70 -15.52
CA TRP A 600 10.53 17.93 -15.41
C TRP A 600 9.37 18.84 -15.76
N MET A 601 8.69 18.54 -16.87
CA MET A 601 7.49 19.24 -17.29
C MET A 601 6.33 18.84 -16.39
N ASP A 602 5.47 19.79 -16.06
CA ASP A 602 4.27 19.56 -15.26
C ASP A 602 3.16 18.83 -16.06
N ALA A 603 3.15 18.98 -17.39
CA ALA A 603 2.15 18.41 -18.27
C ALA A 603 2.69 18.11 -19.68
N ASN A 604 1.94 17.33 -20.45
CA ASN A 604 2.17 17.16 -21.88
C ASN A 604 1.61 18.37 -22.63
N GLU A 605 2.47 19.38 -22.79
CA GLU A 605 2.16 20.65 -23.45
C GLU A 605 3.26 21.05 -24.45
N GLU A 606 2.91 21.94 -25.39
CA GLU A 606 3.88 22.45 -26.37
C GLU A 606 5.00 23.20 -25.64
N LYS A 607 6.25 22.93 -26.04
CA LYS A 607 7.43 23.52 -25.40
C LYS A 607 7.66 24.92 -25.98
N PRO A 608 7.52 25.99 -25.18
CA PRO A 608 7.77 27.34 -25.66
C PRO A 608 9.25 27.52 -25.93
N ARG A 609 9.62 28.31 -26.94
CA ARG A 609 11.03 28.49 -27.32
C ARG A 609 11.88 29.09 -26.20
N VAL A 610 11.29 30.03 -25.46
CA VAL A 610 11.92 30.77 -24.37
C VAL A 610 11.19 30.45 -23.08
N VAL A 611 11.95 30.19 -22.02
CA VAL A 611 11.45 29.93 -20.66
C VAL A 611 12.24 30.77 -19.67
N TYR A 612 11.68 30.95 -18.47
CA TYR A 612 12.32 31.66 -17.37
C TYR A 612 12.53 30.71 -16.19
N CYS A 613 13.77 30.62 -15.72
CA CYS A 613 14.19 29.77 -14.61
C CYS A 613 14.29 30.61 -13.34
N LEU A 614 13.37 30.39 -12.40
CA LEU A 614 13.36 31.00 -11.08
C LEU A 614 14.06 30.08 -10.08
N ARG A 615 15.23 30.47 -9.58
CA ARG A 615 16.03 29.65 -8.64
C ARG A 615 15.37 29.63 -7.26
N LEU A 616 15.02 28.44 -6.76
CA LEU A 616 14.48 28.26 -5.41
C LEU A 616 15.52 27.70 -4.43
N TYR A 617 16.40 26.83 -4.90
CA TYR A 617 17.42 26.17 -4.08
C TYR A 617 18.78 26.19 -4.79
N THR A 618 19.78 25.56 -4.19
CA THR A 618 21.14 25.62 -4.71
C THR A 618 21.23 25.05 -6.13
N LYS A 619 20.47 24.02 -6.51
CA LYS A 619 20.51 23.44 -7.87
C LYS A 619 19.18 23.41 -8.60
N THR A 620 18.10 23.79 -7.92
CA THR A 620 16.74 23.54 -8.42
C THR A 620 15.86 24.77 -8.31
N GLY A 621 14.80 24.79 -9.10
CA GLY A 621 13.87 25.90 -9.16
C GLY A 621 12.72 25.66 -10.14
N LEU A 622 11.95 26.71 -10.39
CA LEU A 622 10.76 26.65 -11.24
C LEU A 622 11.08 27.06 -12.67
N VAL A 623 10.38 26.43 -13.62
CA VAL A 623 10.38 26.82 -15.03
C VAL A 623 9.06 27.53 -15.33
N LEU A 624 9.15 28.75 -15.83
CA LEU A 624 8.05 29.69 -15.98
C LEU A 624 7.94 30.19 -17.43
N VAL A 625 6.72 30.56 -17.82
CA VAL A 625 6.42 31.15 -19.14
C VAL A 625 5.50 32.36 -18.93
N PRO A 626 5.78 33.51 -19.55
CA PRO A 626 4.91 34.67 -19.42
C PRO A 626 3.57 34.41 -20.12
N GLY A 627 2.44 34.63 -19.43
CA GLY A 627 1.11 34.44 -20.03
C GLY A 627 0.79 35.50 -21.08
N LYS A 628 1.32 36.72 -20.92
CA LYS A 628 1.29 37.88 -21.84
C LYS A 628 2.54 38.73 -21.58
N PRO A 629 2.96 39.63 -22.51
CA PRO A 629 3.98 40.64 -22.21
C PRO A 629 3.60 41.41 -20.96
N ASP A 630 4.52 41.52 -20.00
CA ASP A 630 4.35 42.16 -18.69
C ASP A 630 3.21 41.59 -17.81
N GLY A 631 2.72 40.38 -18.14
CA GLY A 631 1.70 39.66 -17.38
C GLY A 631 2.27 38.66 -16.37
N PRO A 632 1.39 38.02 -15.56
CA PRO A 632 1.80 36.96 -14.66
C PRO A 632 2.39 35.76 -15.42
N PHE A 633 3.28 35.05 -14.76
CA PHE A 633 3.87 33.82 -15.25
C PHE A 633 2.96 32.63 -14.98
N THR A 634 3.06 31.64 -15.86
CA THR A 634 2.52 30.29 -15.66
C THR A 634 3.70 29.36 -15.41
N ARG A 635 3.61 28.55 -14.36
CA ARG A 635 4.57 27.47 -14.10
C ARG A 635 4.32 26.31 -15.08
N ILE A 636 5.38 25.83 -15.72
CA ILE A 636 5.34 24.69 -16.65
C ILE A 636 6.23 23.52 -16.23
N GLY A 637 7.01 23.66 -15.16
CA GLY A 637 7.89 22.60 -14.69
C GLY A 637 8.84 23.03 -13.59
N THR A 638 9.76 22.11 -13.28
CA THR A 638 10.85 22.26 -12.33
C THR A 638 12.16 21.91 -13.01
N PHE A 639 13.26 22.58 -12.68
CA PHE A 639 14.59 22.26 -13.20
C PHE A 639 15.55 21.78 -12.11
N GLU A 640 16.57 21.02 -12.54
CA GLU A 640 17.77 20.68 -11.77
C GLU A 640 19.01 20.88 -12.63
N ILE A 641 20.02 21.56 -12.10
CA ILE A 641 21.30 21.83 -12.76
C ILE A 641 22.30 20.71 -12.46
N TYR A 642 23.09 20.34 -13.46
CA TYR A 642 24.10 19.28 -13.33
C TYR A 642 25.30 19.70 -12.46
N ASP A 643 25.93 18.72 -11.84
CA ASP A 643 27.22 18.88 -11.17
C ASP A 643 28.36 18.60 -12.15
N GLU A 644 29.39 19.45 -12.17
CA GLU A 644 30.68 19.14 -12.79
C GLU A 644 31.73 18.74 -11.74
N GLY A 645 32.53 17.72 -12.04
CA GLY A 645 33.77 17.37 -11.33
C GLY A 645 33.74 16.11 -10.43
N PRO A 646 34.91 15.44 -10.21
CA PRO A 646 35.05 14.35 -9.24
C PRO A 646 34.68 14.82 -7.82
N PRO A 647 34.34 13.90 -6.88
CA PRO A 647 33.68 14.20 -5.60
C PRO A 647 34.33 15.30 -4.76
N ASP A 648 35.63 15.50 -4.90
CA ASP A 648 36.41 16.38 -4.04
C ASP A 648 36.48 17.83 -4.52
N HIS A 649 36.08 18.17 -5.76
CA HIS A 649 36.17 19.53 -6.34
C HIS A 649 35.00 19.82 -7.30
N ARG A 650 33.75 19.83 -6.79
CA ARG A 650 32.60 20.26 -7.60
C ARG A 650 32.47 21.78 -7.60
N ILE A 651 32.85 22.43 -8.69
CA ILE A 651 32.39 23.80 -8.98
C ILE A 651 30.92 23.65 -9.41
N CYS A 652 29.99 24.20 -8.64
CA CYS A 652 28.57 24.10 -8.98
C CYS A 652 28.30 25.03 -10.16
N ILE A 653 28.08 24.48 -11.36
CA ILE A 653 27.65 25.21 -12.57
C ILE A 653 26.49 26.17 -12.26
N CYS A 654 25.66 25.87 -11.25
CA CYS A 654 24.55 26.72 -10.84
C CYS A 654 24.99 28.09 -10.30
N ASP A 655 26.03 28.17 -9.50
CA ASP A 655 26.46 29.46 -8.96
C ASP A 655 27.06 30.36 -10.04
N ASP A 656 27.73 29.77 -11.03
CA ASP A 656 28.16 30.47 -12.24
C ASP A 656 26.97 30.86 -13.14
N TRP A 657 25.97 29.97 -13.27
CA TRP A 657 24.78 30.23 -14.07
C TRP A 657 23.79 31.21 -13.42
N PHE A 658 23.91 31.51 -12.13
CA PHE A 658 23.17 32.60 -11.50
C PHE A 658 24.07 33.74 -11.02
N HIS A 659 25.36 33.71 -11.38
CA HIS A 659 26.29 34.77 -11.03
C HIS A 659 25.85 36.10 -11.65
N GLY A 660 25.72 37.14 -10.81
CA GLY A 660 25.31 38.47 -11.24
C GLY A 660 23.85 38.59 -11.67
N VAL A 661 23.01 37.57 -11.48
CA VAL A 661 21.57 37.63 -11.77
C VAL A 661 20.87 38.41 -10.65
N GLU A 662 20.13 39.45 -11.03
CA GLU A 662 19.36 40.26 -10.08
C GLU A 662 18.12 39.53 -9.54
N MET A 663 17.74 39.88 -8.31
CA MET A 663 16.50 39.41 -7.68
C MET A 663 15.30 40.14 -8.30
N GLN A 664 14.36 39.39 -8.87
CA GLN A 664 13.16 39.94 -9.49
C GLN A 664 11.90 39.52 -8.72
N ASN A 665 10.90 40.40 -8.68
CA ASN A 665 9.57 40.05 -8.20
C ASN A 665 8.80 39.38 -9.34
N VAL A 666 8.32 38.17 -9.08
CA VAL A 666 7.64 37.31 -10.05
C VAL A 666 6.25 37.00 -9.51
N VAL A 667 5.22 37.24 -10.32
CA VAL A 667 3.85 36.83 -10.02
C VAL A 667 3.53 35.59 -10.84
N ILE A 668 3.06 34.53 -10.19
CA ILE A 668 2.66 33.25 -10.80
C ILE A 668 1.18 33.00 -10.53
N GLU A 669 0.42 32.72 -11.58
CA GLU A 669 -1.03 32.42 -11.53
C GLU A 669 -1.35 31.01 -12.01
#